data_AF-A0A7C5PFE8-F1
#
_entry.id   AF-A0A7C5PFE8-F1
#
_cell.length_a   1.000
_cell.length_b   1.000
_cell.length_c   1.000
_cell.angle_alpha   90.00
_cell.angle_beta   90.00
_cell.angle_gamma   90.00
#
_symmetry.space_group_name_H-M   'P 1'
#
loop_
_entity.id
_entity.type
_entity.pdbx_description
1 polymer ?
#
loop_
_entity_poly.entity_id
_entity_poly.type
_entity_poly.pdbx_seq_one_letter_code
_entity_poly.pdbx_strand_id
1 'polypeptide(L)'
;MRFSSLVLLLVSSLCAAQGRDSFLNLEIPQVAPIVVARVGGLDVVLACNTPDNRLEIYDVRGLRFLARVPVGLRPVSVSYDPVRGVAYTADMLGDSVTRILLTRDPLTKALRARVDRTVYVGDEPMMVLPSSDGKTLFVTKNTRNALAWVQAKSLLPVVPGYSERIPLLDSFQNPTQALRHPRFMAMGPQGNLHVLGFLGGHSWLHDSDLWSFDFKTRRASMLGGLGTCKTGMAFQKNGDLWVIAWDAQNQRVSEPVVAAAPTGFVKSLLHRIRGLGTSKVSVETRDLNLSSLGKPVSYQESLAHPMGIQVYEPKGGAVKIFVAAFHRDRIGVVLPGQASAAQWKVRGFSVPRAVGSGNPMAGPRGLALRYGIPGVPGDPGDRLYVMNRLDNSIAEVDPVSEKVLRVRALQNDPTPPYIRKGRRFLYDAGLSGNGFDACASCHIDGRSDGLGWDLSAGSPSGAEQFNPQLVDGVTDQRILSIKQKYPFRKGVKVTQSMQGLATSEVQGLGQRLFTNNPLHWRGDRPDLSFFNAAYVGLMGMKNLAPPGQRPRGIPIPSMRVFEEFSFSIHFPPNPDEPIERRYSGSFGAKDAEDGSGALLGLKLFHTRALRDPLTNVAEARSAGRSCVQCHSLPAGSNNRLTSFSLGGIPQVIETPHLRGLQAKEARWIFDPFQTSKITTNEFGLGNSGAQADIVDFTQFGFAHDFLKKEKNKLDAIARFLREFDTGIAPSVGLSWTVAPGQESSPGTRFMLDLFEGKTRSADAGLAVHALLAGKELGFWFDPLQGSYRTEPGGKVLGRAALLGLLRASSDRLVFLQTPLGSARRVAAPSGRASILRGPPASRIELLPMPVASPWTQVPLLDKNWIPGPKTHPKAFVWEGVYSGTSTKVPEPVSLKALRVMQLGLLQDSPGFGLQRLRHEAPRRFRVAAKDLRPGAKLLLFTTTDPKSPPPHKNFKNLFPLVLPLYPSGRKTRDGRPIYETAAEMKPEWTYTLMLGGTLAPGVAAAREGRLPEPPKKGSFDPIRWNKHWVWILQEDGGLSTGGWQRIRIE
;
A
#
# COMPACT_ATOMS: atom_id res chain seq x y z
N MET A 1 37.15 18.78 -4.91
CA MET A 1 36.58 18.39 -3.60
C MET A 1 35.05 18.25 -3.53
N ARG A 2 34.20 18.85 -4.40
CA ARG A 2 32.72 18.72 -4.31
C ARG A 2 32.10 17.47 -4.98
N PHE A 3 32.83 16.76 -5.83
CA PHE A 3 32.31 15.60 -6.57
C PHE A 3 32.30 14.33 -5.71
N SER A 4 33.35 14.11 -4.92
CA SER A 4 33.46 12.98 -3.98
C SER A 4 32.37 13.03 -2.90
N SER A 5 32.02 14.22 -2.39
CA SER A 5 30.95 14.37 -1.38
C SER A 5 29.54 14.09 -1.94
N LEU A 6 29.28 14.41 -3.21
CA LEU A 6 28.00 14.12 -3.87
C LEU A 6 27.85 12.62 -4.17
N VAL A 7 28.93 11.97 -4.61
CA VAL A 7 28.98 10.51 -4.80
C VAL A 7 28.83 9.78 -3.45
N LEU A 8 29.48 10.23 -2.37
CA LEU A 8 29.31 9.64 -1.04
C LEU A 8 27.88 9.74 -0.49
N LEU A 9 27.15 10.81 -0.80
CA LEU A 9 25.72 10.96 -0.46
C LEU A 9 24.81 10.01 -1.28
N LEU A 10 25.14 9.77 -2.56
CA LEU A 10 24.42 8.86 -3.47
C LEU A 10 24.72 7.37 -3.21
N VAL A 11 25.85 7.03 -2.57
CA VAL A 11 26.32 5.64 -2.33
C VAL A 11 25.75 5.02 -1.04
N SER A 12 24.98 5.76 -0.23
CA SER A 12 24.52 5.32 1.09
C SER A 12 23.49 4.16 1.13
N SER A 13 23.11 3.61 -0.03
CA SER A 13 22.15 2.50 -0.14
C SER A 13 22.65 1.45 -1.14
N LEU A 14 23.05 0.27 -0.63
CA LEU A 14 23.80 -0.72 -1.42
C LEU A 14 22.91 -1.79 -2.10
N CYS A 15 21.66 -2.02 -1.67
CA CYS A 15 20.82 -3.07 -2.26
C CYS A 15 19.47 -2.51 -2.68
N ALA A 16 19.04 -2.54 -3.95
CA ALA A 16 17.73 -2.02 -4.37
C ALA A 16 16.70 -3.12 -4.70
N ALA A 17 15.52 -3.06 -4.06
CA ALA A 17 14.26 -3.67 -4.48
C ALA A 17 13.35 -2.59 -5.06
N GLN A 18 12.11 -2.92 -5.49
CA GLN A 18 11.15 -1.98 -6.09
C GLN A 18 10.96 -0.66 -5.32
N GLY A 19 11.40 -0.58 -4.06
CA GLY A 19 11.69 0.65 -3.35
C GLY A 19 13.09 1.27 -3.63
N ARG A 20 13.64 2.03 -2.69
CA ARG A 20 15.02 2.56 -2.77
C ARG A 20 16.08 1.54 -2.36
N ASP A 21 15.68 0.64 -1.47
CA ASP A 21 16.49 -0.41 -0.88
C ASP A 21 15.83 -1.78 -1.09
N SER A 22 16.40 -2.86 -0.57
CA SER A 22 15.87 -4.23 -0.72
C SER A 22 14.44 -4.41 -0.19
N PHE A 23 13.88 -3.43 0.52
CA PHE A 23 12.59 -3.46 1.22
C PHE A 23 11.52 -2.64 0.51
N LEU A 24 10.34 -3.24 0.29
CA LEU A 24 9.16 -2.55 -0.18
C LEU A 24 8.27 -2.17 1.02
N ASN A 25 7.99 -0.88 1.20
CA ASN A 25 7.16 -0.40 2.29
C ASN A 25 5.68 -0.32 1.89
N LEU A 26 4.83 -1.03 2.64
CA LEU A 26 3.38 -1.09 2.47
C LEU A 26 2.65 -0.69 3.77
N GLU A 27 3.40 -0.27 4.79
CA GLU A 27 2.92 -0.01 6.15
C GLU A 27 1.96 -1.12 6.65
N ILE A 28 2.43 -2.36 6.60
CA ILE A 28 1.62 -3.57 6.87
C ILE A 28 0.95 -3.50 8.26
N PRO A 29 -0.39 -3.62 8.36
CA PRO A 29 -1.15 -3.60 9.61
C PRO A 29 -1.04 -4.91 10.39
N GLN A 30 -0.26 -4.93 11.48
CA GLN A 30 -0.29 -6.05 12.43
C GLN A 30 -1.61 -6.07 13.22
N VAL A 31 -2.14 -7.27 13.45
CA VAL A 31 -3.44 -7.55 14.06
C VAL A 31 -3.24 -8.32 15.37
N ALA A 32 -3.01 -9.63 15.30
CA ALA A 32 -2.73 -10.49 16.45
C ALA A 32 -1.31 -11.11 16.34
N PRO A 33 -0.25 -10.28 16.39
CA PRO A 33 1.09 -10.69 15.96
C PRO A 33 1.87 -11.53 17.00
N ILE A 34 1.26 -11.86 18.14
CA ILE A 34 1.93 -12.55 19.24
C ILE A 34 0.96 -13.48 19.98
N VAL A 35 1.42 -14.68 20.33
CA VAL A 35 0.67 -15.65 21.14
C VAL A 35 1.62 -16.45 22.03
N VAL A 36 1.12 -16.94 23.17
CA VAL A 36 1.83 -17.91 24.02
C VAL A 36 1.35 -19.31 23.68
N ALA A 37 2.29 -20.24 23.51
CA ALA A 37 2.02 -21.63 23.19
C ALA A 37 2.71 -22.56 24.19
N ARG A 38 2.05 -23.66 24.57
CA ARG A 38 2.67 -24.74 25.36
C ARG A 38 2.94 -25.94 24.45
N VAL A 39 4.21 -26.25 24.24
CA VAL A 39 4.70 -27.29 23.32
C VAL A 39 5.47 -28.35 24.10
N GLY A 40 4.92 -29.55 24.26
CA GLY A 40 5.59 -30.66 24.97
C GLY A 40 6.04 -30.28 26.39
N GLY A 41 5.25 -29.45 27.08
CA GLY A 41 5.56 -28.95 28.42
C GLY A 41 6.50 -27.74 28.51
N LEU A 42 6.92 -27.18 27.37
CA LEU A 42 7.66 -25.91 27.29
C LEU A 42 6.71 -24.79 26.88
N ASP A 43 6.70 -23.68 27.63
CA ASP A 43 5.97 -22.48 27.22
C ASP A 43 6.88 -21.59 26.36
N VAL A 44 6.34 -21.14 25.24
CA VAL A 44 7.03 -20.29 24.29
C VAL A 44 6.15 -19.12 23.85
N VAL A 45 6.80 -18.02 23.50
CA VAL A 45 6.18 -16.88 22.80
C VAL A 45 6.43 -17.04 21.32
N LEU A 46 5.37 -17.02 20.51
CA LEU A 46 5.42 -16.98 19.06
C LEU A 46 5.15 -15.53 18.63
N ALA A 47 6.06 -14.92 17.85
CA ALA A 47 5.96 -13.53 17.43
C ALA A 47 6.20 -13.36 15.93
N CYS A 48 5.31 -12.64 15.26
CA CYS A 48 5.43 -12.31 13.85
C CYS A 48 6.50 -11.24 13.64
N ASN A 49 7.65 -11.61 13.07
CA ASN A 49 8.60 -10.66 12.52
C ASN A 49 8.16 -10.25 11.11
N THR A 50 7.15 -9.38 11.05
CA THR A 50 6.53 -8.89 9.80
C THR A 50 7.53 -8.31 8.79
N PRO A 51 8.51 -7.46 9.16
CA PRO A 51 9.43 -6.91 8.17
C PRO A 51 10.36 -7.97 7.55
N ASP A 52 10.59 -9.09 8.24
CA ASP A 52 11.54 -10.14 7.89
C ASP A 52 10.91 -11.40 7.28
N ASN A 53 9.57 -11.49 7.24
CA ASN A 53 8.81 -12.66 6.76
C ASN A 53 9.15 -13.93 7.55
N ARG A 54 9.07 -13.81 8.88
CA ARG A 54 9.44 -14.86 9.82
C ARG A 54 8.50 -14.94 11.01
N LEU A 55 8.34 -16.16 11.53
CA LEU A 55 7.85 -16.38 12.88
C LEU A 55 9.06 -16.62 13.80
N GLU A 56 9.19 -15.84 14.86
CA GLU A 56 10.23 -16.02 15.87
C GLU A 56 9.66 -16.63 17.15
N ILE A 57 10.43 -17.53 17.75
CA ILE A 57 10.02 -18.33 18.90
C ILE A 57 10.99 -18.10 20.04
N TYR A 58 10.46 -17.75 21.21
CA TYR A 58 11.23 -17.44 22.40
C TYR A 58 10.74 -18.27 23.59
N ASP A 59 11.67 -18.74 24.41
CA ASP A 59 11.39 -19.34 25.72
C ASP A 59 10.85 -18.24 26.65
N VAL A 60 9.76 -18.52 27.36
CA VAL A 60 9.19 -17.58 28.35
C VAL A 60 10.17 -17.27 29.48
N ARG A 61 11.15 -18.15 29.73
CA ARG A 61 12.22 -17.92 30.71
C ARG A 61 13.29 -17.04 30.08
N GLY A 62 13.24 -15.73 30.38
CA GLY A 62 14.27 -14.78 29.93
C GLY A 62 14.04 -14.18 28.54
N LEU A 63 12.91 -14.49 27.87
CA LEU A 63 12.73 -14.28 26.42
C LEU A 63 13.93 -14.82 25.63
N ARG A 64 14.39 -16.03 25.92
CA ARG A 64 15.55 -16.62 25.23
C ARG A 64 15.15 -17.07 23.83
N PHE A 65 15.87 -16.64 22.80
CA PHE A 65 15.59 -17.05 21.43
C PHE A 65 15.75 -18.57 21.25
N LEU A 66 14.80 -19.20 20.56
CA LEU A 66 14.78 -20.65 20.29
C LEU A 66 14.82 -20.96 18.80
N ALA A 67 14.00 -20.29 18.00
CA ALA A 67 13.87 -20.56 16.58
C ALA A 67 13.37 -19.34 15.80
N ARG A 68 13.72 -19.28 14.52
CA ARG A 68 13.21 -18.31 13.55
C ARG A 68 12.82 -19.10 12.30
N VAL A 69 11.54 -19.07 11.94
CA VAL A 69 10.96 -19.96 10.93
C VAL A 69 10.52 -19.14 9.72
N PRO A 70 10.94 -19.50 8.48
CA PRO A 70 10.41 -18.92 7.25
C PRO A 70 8.89 -19.10 7.15
N VAL A 71 8.17 -18.04 6.82
CA VAL A 71 6.73 -18.06 6.53
C VAL A 71 6.45 -17.28 5.25
N GLY A 72 5.18 -17.20 4.84
CA GLY A 72 4.76 -16.33 3.73
C GLY A 72 5.10 -14.86 3.97
N LEU A 73 4.88 -14.03 2.94
CA LEU A 73 5.32 -12.64 3.01
C LEU A 73 4.43 -11.81 3.96
N ARG A 74 5.10 -11.06 4.84
CA ARG A 74 4.50 -10.10 5.80
C ARG A 74 3.48 -10.75 6.76
N PRO A 75 3.91 -11.66 7.67
CA PRO A 75 3.02 -12.23 8.68
C PRO A 75 2.45 -11.14 9.59
N VAL A 76 1.13 -11.11 9.78
CA VAL A 76 0.42 -10.10 10.59
C VAL A 76 -0.28 -10.66 11.83
N SER A 77 -0.49 -11.98 11.85
CA SER A 77 -1.03 -12.68 13.00
C SER A 77 -0.48 -14.10 13.12
N VAL A 78 -0.52 -14.63 14.33
CA VAL A 78 -0.19 -16.02 14.63
C VAL A 78 -1.21 -16.61 15.61
N SER A 79 -1.61 -17.85 15.37
CA SER A 79 -2.40 -18.66 16.31
C SER A 79 -1.76 -20.01 16.55
N TYR A 80 -2.09 -20.64 17.68
CA TYR A 80 -1.60 -21.97 18.05
C TYR A 80 -2.76 -22.90 18.33
N ASP A 81 -2.76 -24.06 17.67
CA ASP A 81 -3.65 -25.19 17.92
C ASP A 81 -2.94 -26.18 18.87
N PRO A 82 -3.29 -26.20 20.18
CA PRO A 82 -2.69 -27.11 21.14
C PRO A 82 -3.10 -28.57 20.92
N VAL A 83 -4.23 -28.84 20.25
CA VAL A 83 -4.71 -30.21 19.98
C VAL A 83 -3.77 -30.90 19.00
N ARG A 84 -3.22 -30.16 18.04
CA ARG A 84 -2.33 -30.70 17.00
C ARG A 84 -0.86 -30.34 17.17
N GLY A 85 -0.53 -29.42 18.07
CA GLY A 85 0.83 -28.90 18.21
C GLY A 85 1.27 -28.09 16.99
N VAL A 86 0.38 -27.24 16.48
CA VAL A 86 0.58 -26.51 15.21
C VAL A 86 0.37 -25.03 15.40
N ALA A 87 1.24 -24.21 14.84
CA ALA A 87 1.02 -22.78 14.68
C ALA A 87 0.62 -22.44 13.25
N TYR A 88 -0.21 -21.41 13.09
CA TYR A 88 -0.61 -20.85 11.81
C TYR A 88 -0.26 -19.37 11.76
N THR A 89 0.30 -18.87 10.66
CA THR A 89 0.46 -17.43 10.41
C THR A 89 -0.46 -16.98 9.29
N ALA A 90 -1.06 -15.80 9.42
CA ALA A 90 -1.69 -15.10 8.30
C ALA A 90 -0.64 -14.18 7.66
N ASP A 91 -0.31 -14.42 6.40
CA ASP A 91 0.76 -13.76 5.68
C ASP A 91 0.15 -12.75 4.68
N MET A 92 -0.03 -11.51 5.13
CA MET A 92 -0.90 -10.53 4.47
C MET A 92 -0.47 -10.20 3.04
N LEU A 93 0.82 -9.94 2.80
CA LEU A 93 1.30 -9.71 1.43
C LEU A 93 1.40 -11.02 0.67
N GLY A 94 1.58 -12.13 1.38
CA GLY A 94 1.70 -13.46 0.79
C GLY A 94 0.39 -14.03 0.27
N ASP A 95 -0.74 -13.36 0.55
CA ASP A 95 -2.11 -13.88 0.36
C ASP A 95 -2.27 -15.33 0.81
N SER A 96 -1.54 -15.70 1.87
CA SER A 96 -1.35 -17.09 2.26
C SER A 96 -1.44 -17.30 3.76
N VAL A 97 -1.60 -18.57 4.13
CA VAL A 97 -1.44 -19.04 5.49
C VAL A 97 -0.27 -20.03 5.52
N THR A 98 0.63 -19.86 6.48
CA THR A 98 1.70 -20.82 6.75
C THR A 98 1.36 -21.70 7.94
N ARG A 99 1.43 -23.02 7.77
CA ARG A 99 1.27 -24.03 8.81
C ARG A 99 2.63 -24.52 9.31
N ILE A 100 2.85 -24.44 10.61
CA ILE A 100 4.14 -24.71 11.26
C ILE A 100 3.93 -25.77 12.35
N LEU A 101 4.66 -26.87 12.26
CA LEU A 101 4.63 -27.94 13.25
C LEU A 101 5.62 -27.63 14.37
N LEU A 102 5.14 -27.65 15.61
CA LEU A 102 5.92 -27.41 16.81
C LEU A 102 5.97 -28.70 17.64
N THR A 103 7.16 -29.23 17.85
CA THR A 103 7.37 -30.46 18.63
C THR A 103 8.52 -30.28 19.59
N ARG A 104 8.52 -31.08 20.66
CA ARG A 104 9.63 -31.15 21.60
C ARG A 104 10.28 -32.51 21.49
N ASP A 105 11.59 -32.52 21.28
CA ASP A 105 12.34 -33.75 21.21
C ASP A 105 12.24 -34.51 22.55
N PRO A 106 11.82 -35.79 22.57
CA PRO A 106 11.59 -36.50 23.82
C PRO A 106 12.88 -36.74 24.61
N LEU A 107 14.03 -36.80 23.96
CA LEU A 107 15.34 -37.08 24.57
C LEU A 107 16.04 -35.77 24.95
N THR A 108 16.30 -34.91 23.98
CA THR A 108 17.08 -33.67 24.17
C THR A 108 16.25 -32.54 24.77
N LYS A 109 14.91 -32.68 24.78
CA LYS A 109 13.96 -31.65 25.21
C LYS A 109 14.01 -30.36 24.39
N ALA A 110 14.74 -30.34 23.27
CA ALA A 110 14.85 -29.20 22.37
C ALA A 110 13.53 -28.97 21.61
N LEU A 111 13.21 -27.71 21.36
CA LEU A 111 12.10 -27.34 20.49
C LEU A 111 12.51 -27.57 19.03
N ARG A 112 11.66 -28.22 18.26
CA ARG A 112 11.74 -28.29 16.80
C ARG A 112 10.55 -27.57 16.20
N ALA A 113 10.82 -26.59 15.35
CA ALA A 113 9.81 -25.87 14.59
C ALA A 113 10.08 -26.07 13.10
N ARG A 114 9.09 -26.55 12.35
CA ARG A 114 9.22 -26.73 10.89
C ARG A 114 7.99 -26.26 10.15
N VAL A 115 8.19 -25.63 9.00
CA VAL A 115 7.12 -25.38 8.04
C VAL A 115 6.62 -26.72 7.51
N ASP A 116 5.30 -26.91 7.48
CA ASP A 116 4.70 -28.01 6.74
C ASP A 116 4.23 -27.56 5.36
N ARG A 117 3.57 -26.40 5.28
CA ARG A 117 3.10 -25.81 4.02
C ARG A 117 2.76 -24.33 4.19
N THR A 118 2.90 -23.59 3.10
CA THR A 118 2.32 -22.27 2.89
C THR A 118 1.39 -22.36 1.69
N VAL A 119 0.14 -21.91 1.87
CA VAL A 119 -0.94 -22.08 0.89
C VAL A 119 -1.65 -20.75 0.68
N TYR A 120 -1.88 -20.38 -0.58
CA TYR A 120 -2.71 -19.23 -0.94
C TYR A 120 -4.12 -19.41 -0.42
N VAL A 121 -4.65 -18.41 0.27
CA VAL A 121 -6.00 -18.42 0.83
C VAL A 121 -6.85 -17.25 0.33
N GLY A 122 -6.33 -16.37 -0.51
CA GLY A 122 -6.98 -15.17 -1.00
C GLY A 122 -6.37 -13.88 -0.46
N ASP A 123 -6.74 -12.75 -1.09
CA ASP A 123 -6.18 -11.42 -0.82
C ASP A 123 -6.28 -10.96 0.65
N GLU A 124 -5.17 -10.43 1.16
CA GLU A 124 -4.98 -9.82 2.48
C GLU A 124 -5.59 -10.63 3.65
N PRO A 125 -5.08 -11.84 3.95
CA PRO A 125 -5.47 -12.59 5.13
C PRO A 125 -4.94 -11.89 6.40
N MET A 126 -5.82 -11.65 7.38
CA MET A 126 -5.48 -10.82 8.56
C MET A 126 -5.34 -11.61 9.85
N MET A 127 -6.27 -12.51 10.12
CA MET A 127 -6.25 -13.37 11.30
C MET A 127 -6.64 -14.80 10.96
N VAL A 128 -5.97 -15.75 11.62
CA VAL A 128 -6.25 -17.19 11.54
C VAL A 128 -6.72 -17.69 12.91
N LEU A 129 -7.84 -18.41 12.93
CA LEU A 129 -8.41 -18.97 14.17
C LEU A 129 -8.79 -20.44 13.96
N PRO A 130 -8.12 -21.40 14.64
CA PRO A 130 -8.53 -22.80 14.58
C PRO A 130 -9.88 -22.99 15.30
N SER A 131 -10.71 -23.89 14.76
CA SER A 131 -11.91 -24.37 15.45
C SER A 131 -11.54 -25.12 16.73
N SER A 132 -12.49 -25.30 17.64
CA SER A 132 -12.26 -26.02 18.90
C SER A 132 -11.86 -27.49 18.71
N ASP A 133 -12.36 -28.15 17.67
CA ASP A 133 -11.92 -29.49 17.25
C ASP A 133 -10.64 -29.47 16.38
N GLY A 134 -10.18 -28.27 16.03
CA GLY A 134 -9.12 -27.90 15.11
C GLY A 134 -9.16 -28.55 13.73
N LYS A 135 -10.33 -29.05 13.28
CA LYS A 135 -10.48 -29.57 11.91
C LYS A 135 -10.55 -28.45 10.88
N THR A 136 -11.07 -27.29 11.29
CA THR A 136 -11.28 -26.11 10.45
C THR A 136 -10.40 -24.96 10.93
N LEU A 137 -9.98 -24.11 10.00
CA LEU A 137 -9.30 -22.86 10.24
C LEU A 137 -10.11 -21.74 9.60
N PHE A 138 -10.50 -20.76 10.41
CA PHE A 138 -11.15 -19.54 9.94
C PHE A 138 -10.08 -18.52 9.56
N VAL A 139 -10.28 -17.80 8.44
CA VAL A 139 -9.34 -16.79 7.95
C VAL A 139 -10.09 -15.52 7.55
N THR A 140 -9.82 -14.39 8.21
CA THR A 140 -10.40 -13.11 7.81
C THR A 140 -9.69 -12.53 6.58
N LYS A 141 -10.46 -11.94 5.67
CA LYS A 141 -9.97 -11.29 4.44
C LYS A 141 -10.33 -9.82 4.46
N ASN A 142 -9.32 -8.95 4.54
CA ASN A 142 -9.48 -7.52 4.81
C ASN A 142 -10.33 -6.81 3.74
N THR A 143 -9.74 -6.50 2.58
CA THR A 143 -10.37 -5.76 1.48
C THR A 143 -11.55 -6.51 0.88
N ARG A 144 -11.61 -7.84 1.01
CA ARG A 144 -12.70 -8.66 0.45
C ARG A 144 -13.97 -8.64 1.30
N ASN A 145 -13.95 -7.99 2.48
CA ASN A 145 -15.07 -7.92 3.44
C ASN A 145 -15.68 -9.31 3.69
N ALA A 146 -14.82 -10.29 3.95
CA ALA A 146 -15.21 -11.68 3.98
C ALA A 146 -14.38 -12.53 4.96
N LEU A 147 -14.88 -13.73 5.20
CA LEU A 147 -14.20 -14.80 5.91
C LEU A 147 -13.95 -15.98 4.95
N ALA A 148 -12.94 -16.80 5.21
CA ALA A 148 -12.79 -18.11 4.59
C ALA A 148 -12.75 -19.21 5.63
N TRP A 149 -13.27 -20.39 5.27
CA TRP A 149 -13.15 -21.62 6.05
C TRP A 149 -12.27 -22.59 5.27
N VAL A 150 -11.12 -22.93 5.82
CA VAL A 150 -10.20 -23.90 5.22
C VAL A 150 -10.00 -25.08 6.17
N GLN A 151 -9.65 -26.24 5.62
CA GLN A 151 -9.29 -27.39 6.43
C GLN A 151 -7.95 -27.11 7.13
N ALA A 152 -7.87 -27.31 8.45
CA ALA A 152 -6.68 -26.93 9.22
C ALA A 152 -5.41 -27.70 8.80
N LYS A 153 -5.55 -28.94 8.30
CA LYS A 153 -4.39 -29.75 7.86
C LYS A 153 -3.91 -29.38 6.46
N SER A 154 -4.84 -29.28 5.50
CA SER A 154 -4.49 -29.08 4.08
C SER A 154 -4.36 -27.60 3.70
N LEU A 155 -5.02 -26.71 4.46
CA LEU A 155 -5.29 -25.31 4.16
C LEU A 155 -6.12 -25.08 2.89
N LEU A 156 -6.73 -26.14 2.34
CA LEU A 156 -7.65 -26.03 1.22
C LEU A 156 -9.05 -25.65 1.71
N PRO A 157 -9.86 -25.00 0.85
CA PRO A 157 -11.26 -24.72 1.16
C PRO A 157 -12.00 -25.96 1.67
N VAL A 158 -12.83 -25.80 2.70
CA VAL A 158 -13.69 -26.90 3.19
C VAL A 158 -14.66 -27.37 2.10
N VAL A 159 -15.20 -26.41 1.35
CA VAL A 159 -15.99 -26.60 0.12
C VAL A 159 -15.50 -25.58 -0.92
N PRO A 160 -14.99 -26.01 -2.08
CA PRO A 160 -14.54 -25.09 -3.14
C PRO A 160 -15.61 -24.04 -3.52
N GLY A 161 -15.18 -22.81 -3.79
CA GLY A 161 -16.06 -21.67 -4.13
C GLY A 161 -16.79 -21.06 -2.93
N TYR A 162 -17.55 -21.85 -2.17
CA TYR A 162 -18.34 -21.34 -1.04
C TYR A 162 -17.50 -20.94 0.16
N SER A 163 -16.52 -21.77 0.54
CA SER A 163 -15.73 -21.53 1.75
C SER A 163 -14.53 -20.61 1.54
N GLU A 164 -14.27 -20.19 0.30
CA GLU A 164 -13.23 -19.22 -0.02
C GLU A 164 -13.65 -17.79 0.28
N ARG A 165 -14.93 -17.46 0.23
CA ARG A 165 -15.41 -16.09 0.48
C ARG A 165 -16.82 -16.11 1.06
N ILE A 166 -16.89 -16.24 2.37
CA ILE A 166 -18.11 -16.18 3.16
C ILE A 166 -18.41 -14.71 3.46
N PRO A 167 -19.53 -14.16 2.96
CA PRO A 167 -19.96 -12.82 3.31
C PRO A 167 -20.40 -12.76 4.78
N LEU A 168 -20.12 -11.65 5.43
CA LEU A 168 -20.44 -11.41 6.84
C LEU A 168 -21.63 -10.46 6.89
N LEU A 169 -22.84 -11.00 6.77
CA LEU A 169 -24.10 -10.27 6.61
C LEU A 169 -24.94 -10.32 7.89
N ASP A 170 -25.79 -9.32 8.08
CA ASP A 170 -26.79 -9.27 9.15
C ASP A 170 -27.89 -10.35 8.97
N SER A 171 -28.26 -10.65 7.72
CA SER A 171 -29.22 -11.69 7.36
C SER A 171 -28.79 -12.40 6.07
N PHE A 172 -28.98 -13.72 6.00
CA PHE A 172 -28.70 -14.49 4.78
C PHE A 172 -29.84 -14.42 3.75
N GLN A 173 -31.06 -14.06 4.16
CA GLN A 173 -32.22 -14.01 3.27
C GLN A 173 -32.46 -12.60 2.72
N ASN A 174 -32.35 -11.59 3.61
CA ASN A 174 -32.62 -10.18 3.29
C ASN A 174 -31.51 -9.30 3.88
N PRO A 175 -30.28 -9.38 3.37
CA PRO A 175 -29.16 -8.62 3.92
C PRO A 175 -29.40 -7.12 3.75
N THR A 176 -29.20 -6.37 4.83
CA THR A 176 -29.23 -4.89 4.80
C THR A 176 -27.86 -4.29 5.08
N GLN A 177 -26.97 -5.04 5.76
CA GLN A 177 -25.64 -4.59 6.13
C GLN A 177 -24.59 -5.70 6.00
N ALA A 178 -23.32 -5.29 5.91
CA ALA A 178 -22.18 -6.19 5.82
C ALA A 178 -21.01 -5.68 6.67
N LEU A 179 -20.29 -6.61 7.31
CA LEU A 179 -19.10 -6.30 8.09
C LEU A 179 -17.96 -5.82 7.17
N ARG A 180 -17.29 -4.72 7.54
CA ARG A 180 -16.21 -4.14 6.74
C ARG A 180 -14.83 -4.42 7.32
N HIS A 181 -13.89 -4.77 6.44
CA HIS A 181 -12.50 -5.03 6.78
C HIS A 181 -12.36 -5.95 8.01
N PRO A 182 -12.87 -7.19 7.98
CA PRO A 182 -12.76 -8.09 9.12
C PRO A 182 -11.29 -8.32 9.45
N ARG A 183 -10.88 -8.03 10.69
CA ARG A 183 -9.49 -8.18 11.12
C ARG A 183 -9.32 -9.12 12.30
N PHE A 184 -10.24 -9.14 13.27
CA PHE A 184 -10.13 -10.01 14.43
C PHE A 184 -11.22 -11.07 14.49
N MET A 185 -10.89 -12.20 15.10
CA MET A 185 -11.82 -13.27 15.41
C MET A 185 -11.59 -13.81 16.82
N ALA A 186 -12.65 -14.30 17.44
CA ALA A 186 -12.58 -15.04 18.70
C ALA A 186 -13.72 -16.04 18.78
N MET A 187 -13.47 -17.17 19.45
CA MET A 187 -14.52 -18.08 19.88
C MET A 187 -15.07 -17.59 21.22
N GLY A 188 -16.39 -17.43 21.32
CA GLY A 188 -17.06 -17.17 22.59
C GLY A 188 -17.08 -18.41 23.49
N PRO A 189 -17.33 -18.27 24.80
CA PRO A 189 -17.36 -19.41 25.73
C PRO A 189 -18.41 -20.48 25.40
N GLN A 190 -19.43 -20.12 24.61
CA GLN A 190 -20.49 -21.02 24.17
C GLN A 190 -20.16 -21.75 22.84
N GLY A 191 -18.99 -21.48 22.26
CA GLY A 191 -18.54 -22.09 21.00
C GLY A 191 -19.05 -21.40 19.73
N ASN A 192 -19.60 -20.19 19.85
CA ASN A 192 -19.95 -19.31 18.74
C ASN A 192 -18.74 -18.53 18.22
N LEU A 193 -18.72 -18.24 16.91
CA LEU A 193 -17.68 -17.45 16.27
C LEU A 193 -18.05 -15.97 16.29
N HIS A 194 -17.09 -15.11 16.65
CA HIS A 194 -17.22 -13.66 16.57
C HIS A 194 -16.16 -13.10 15.63
N VAL A 195 -16.54 -12.17 14.77
CA VAL A 195 -15.68 -11.50 13.80
C VAL A 195 -15.86 -9.99 13.95
N LEU A 196 -14.76 -9.29 14.18
CA LEU A 196 -14.73 -7.85 14.39
C LEU A 196 -14.32 -7.13 13.10
N GLY A 197 -15.19 -6.23 12.65
CA GLY A 197 -14.95 -5.34 11.52
C GLY A 197 -14.01 -4.23 11.94
N PHE A 198 -13.01 -3.93 11.12
CA PHE A 198 -12.10 -2.82 11.40
C PHE A 198 -12.78 -1.47 11.18
N LEU A 199 -13.56 -1.30 10.11
CA LEU A 199 -14.25 -0.04 9.79
C LEU A 199 -15.72 -0.08 10.18
N GLY A 200 -16.21 0.97 10.85
CA GLY A 200 -17.63 1.20 11.19
C GLY A 200 -18.07 2.61 10.81
N GLY A 201 -19.19 3.06 11.36
CA GLY A 201 -19.75 4.39 11.08
C GLY A 201 -20.53 4.91 12.29
N HIS A 202 -21.14 6.09 12.15
CA HIS A 202 -21.98 6.67 13.19
C HIS A 202 -23.47 6.52 12.93
N SER A 203 -23.84 6.15 11.71
CA SER A 203 -25.21 5.97 11.30
C SER A 203 -25.61 4.49 11.30
N TRP A 204 -26.84 4.20 11.70
CA TRP A 204 -27.38 2.84 11.78
C TRP A 204 -27.20 2.03 10.49
N LEU A 205 -27.24 2.69 9.32
CA LEU A 205 -27.07 2.03 8.03
C LEU A 205 -25.63 1.52 7.85
N HIS A 206 -24.63 2.14 8.47
CA HIS A 206 -23.22 1.95 8.14
C HIS A 206 -22.38 1.41 9.31
N ASP A 207 -23.04 1.14 10.43
CA ASP A 207 -22.46 0.77 11.72
C ASP A 207 -22.61 -0.74 11.98
N SER A 208 -21.81 -1.52 11.25
CA SER A 208 -21.67 -2.97 11.40
C SER A 208 -20.29 -3.31 11.97
N ASP A 209 -20.21 -3.50 13.28
CA ASP A 209 -18.92 -3.57 13.98
C ASP A 209 -18.51 -4.98 14.41
N LEU A 210 -19.48 -5.78 14.89
CA LEU A 210 -19.25 -7.13 15.37
C LEU A 210 -20.27 -8.07 14.76
N TRP A 211 -19.80 -9.06 14.02
CA TRP A 211 -20.60 -10.16 13.49
C TRP A 211 -20.44 -11.41 14.36
N SER A 212 -21.54 -12.06 14.69
CA SER A 212 -21.54 -13.27 15.53
C SER A 212 -22.27 -14.40 14.80
N PHE A 213 -21.77 -15.63 14.94
CA PHE A 213 -22.38 -16.81 14.33
C PHE A 213 -22.39 -18.00 15.27
N ASP A 214 -23.59 -18.52 15.50
CA ASP A 214 -23.81 -19.72 16.26
C ASP A 214 -23.92 -20.93 15.31
N PHE A 215 -22.96 -21.85 15.41
CA PHE A 215 -22.92 -23.04 14.59
C PHE A 215 -24.07 -24.03 14.86
N LYS A 216 -24.66 -24.02 16.07
CA LYS A 216 -25.76 -24.91 16.44
C LYS A 216 -27.06 -24.47 15.80
N THR A 217 -27.40 -23.19 15.96
CA THR A 217 -28.64 -22.61 15.43
C THR A 217 -28.51 -22.14 13.98
N ARG A 218 -27.27 -22.01 13.47
CA ARG A 218 -26.93 -21.45 12.15
C ARG A 218 -27.44 -20.03 11.96
N ARG A 219 -27.49 -19.26 13.04
CA ARG A 219 -27.94 -17.86 13.02
C ARG A 219 -26.75 -16.92 13.11
N ALA A 220 -26.79 -15.88 12.27
CA ALA A 220 -25.90 -14.74 12.33
C ALA A 220 -26.57 -13.57 13.06
N SER A 221 -25.77 -12.73 13.72
CA SER A 221 -26.22 -11.45 14.26
C SER A 221 -25.13 -10.39 14.12
N MET A 222 -25.54 -9.12 14.13
CA MET A 222 -24.65 -7.96 14.10
C MET A 222 -24.90 -7.03 15.27
N LEU A 223 -23.85 -6.34 15.67
CA LEU A 223 -23.85 -5.27 16.65
C LEU A 223 -23.05 -4.08 16.10
N GLY A 224 -23.60 -2.88 16.20
CA GLY A 224 -22.93 -1.60 15.94
C GLY A 224 -22.65 -0.82 17.23
N GLY A 225 -22.22 0.42 17.10
CA GLY A 225 -22.05 1.38 18.20
C GLY A 225 -20.74 1.21 18.97
N LEU A 226 -19.76 0.53 18.37
CA LEU A 226 -18.43 0.30 18.94
C LEU A 226 -17.39 1.27 18.35
N GLY A 227 -17.83 2.35 17.71
CA GLY A 227 -16.97 3.42 17.17
C GLY A 227 -16.52 3.18 15.73
N THR A 228 -15.88 4.20 15.15
CA THR A 228 -15.55 4.20 13.73
C THR A 228 -14.45 3.22 13.34
N CYS A 229 -13.53 2.87 14.26
CA CYS A 229 -12.45 1.91 13.99
C CYS A 229 -12.23 0.94 15.17
N LYS A 230 -12.34 -0.38 14.95
CA LYS A 230 -12.13 -1.39 16.02
C LYS A 230 -10.84 -2.16 15.78
N THR A 231 -10.04 -2.35 16.83
CA THR A 231 -8.63 -2.76 16.68
C THR A 231 -8.23 -3.98 17.51
N GLY A 232 -9.16 -4.54 18.29
CA GLY A 232 -8.91 -5.76 19.06
C GLY A 232 -10.08 -6.11 19.96
N MET A 233 -10.19 -7.39 20.31
CA MET A 233 -11.17 -7.87 21.27
C MET A 233 -10.64 -9.04 22.09
N ALA A 234 -11.17 -9.22 23.30
CA ALA A 234 -10.83 -10.33 24.18
C ALA A 234 -12.01 -10.71 25.08
N PHE A 235 -12.30 -12.01 25.17
CA PHE A 235 -13.31 -12.53 26.08
C PHE A 235 -12.79 -12.61 27.51
N GLN A 236 -13.64 -12.24 28.45
CA GLN A 236 -13.50 -12.59 29.87
C GLN A 236 -14.16 -13.96 30.13
N LYS A 237 -13.71 -14.69 31.15
CA LYS A 237 -14.27 -16.02 31.53
C LYS A 237 -15.78 -16.02 31.78
N ASN A 238 -16.34 -14.90 32.23
CA ASN A 238 -17.78 -14.79 32.49
C ASN A 238 -18.64 -14.60 31.22
N GLY A 239 -18.02 -14.50 30.04
CA GLY A 239 -18.72 -14.30 28.76
C GLY A 239 -18.81 -12.85 28.29
N ASP A 240 -18.33 -11.89 29.07
CA ASP A 240 -18.24 -10.51 28.60
C ASP A 240 -17.16 -10.39 27.52
N LEU A 241 -17.46 -9.65 26.45
CA LEU A 241 -16.50 -9.32 25.40
C LEU A 241 -15.99 -7.91 25.62
N TRP A 242 -14.67 -7.76 25.68
CA TRP A 242 -14.02 -6.46 25.71
C TRP A 242 -13.53 -6.10 24.31
N VAL A 243 -13.83 -4.88 23.86
CA VAL A 243 -13.43 -4.38 22.53
C VAL A 243 -12.73 -3.04 22.69
N ILE A 244 -11.57 -2.89 22.06
CA ILE A 244 -10.91 -1.60 21.93
C ILE A 244 -11.22 -1.00 20.56
N ALA A 245 -11.49 0.29 20.59
CA ALA A 245 -11.92 1.01 19.41
C ALA A 245 -11.57 2.48 19.50
N TRP A 246 -11.63 3.14 18.36
CA TRP A 246 -11.49 4.57 18.27
C TRP A 246 -12.77 5.13 17.66
N ASP A 247 -13.08 6.35 18.06
CA ASP A 247 -14.27 7.04 17.59
C ASP A 247 -13.87 8.41 17.07
N ALA A 248 -13.91 8.55 15.76
CA ALA A 248 -13.66 9.81 15.07
C ALA A 248 -14.71 10.85 15.47
N GLN A 249 -14.31 12.11 15.56
CA GLN A 249 -15.23 13.21 15.81
C GLN A 249 -15.58 13.97 14.52
N ASN A 250 -15.78 13.25 13.42
CA ASN A 250 -16.00 13.78 12.07
C ASN A 250 -17.38 14.42 11.84
N GLN A 251 -18.30 14.30 12.81
CA GLN A 251 -19.53 15.07 12.92
C GLN A 251 -19.29 16.54 13.32
N ARG A 252 -18.11 16.86 13.87
CA ARG A 252 -17.72 18.25 14.17
C ARG A 252 -17.26 18.94 12.89
N VAL A 253 -17.69 20.19 12.72
CA VAL A 253 -17.35 20.99 11.54
C VAL A 253 -16.23 21.97 11.89
N SER A 254 -15.23 22.04 11.02
CA SER A 254 -14.02 22.86 11.05
C SER A 254 -12.86 22.34 11.90
N GLU A 255 -11.65 22.59 11.39
CA GLU A 255 -10.39 22.22 12.04
C GLU A 255 -10.28 22.75 13.48
N PRO A 256 -10.60 24.02 13.81
CA PRO A 256 -10.50 24.50 15.20
C PRO A 256 -11.45 23.80 16.18
N VAL A 257 -12.69 23.49 15.76
CA VAL A 257 -13.69 22.83 16.62
C VAL A 257 -13.33 21.37 16.87
N VAL A 258 -12.80 20.72 15.82
CA VAL A 258 -12.30 19.34 15.88
C VAL A 258 -11.07 19.26 16.79
N ALA A 259 -10.11 20.18 16.63
CA ALA A 259 -8.89 20.25 17.45
C ALA A 259 -9.18 20.60 18.92
N ALA A 260 -10.23 21.37 19.20
CA ALA A 260 -10.65 21.74 20.55
C ALA A 260 -11.40 20.61 21.30
N ALA A 261 -11.60 19.46 20.67
CA ALA A 261 -12.30 18.36 21.31
C ALA A 261 -11.51 17.83 22.53
N PRO A 262 -12.18 17.53 23.67
CA PRO A 262 -11.49 17.31 24.95
C PRO A 262 -10.41 16.22 24.95
N THR A 263 -10.65 15.11 24.24
CA THR A 263 -9.75 13.97 24.16
C THR A 263 -9.15 13.78 22.77
N GLY A 264 -8.98 14.88 22.04
CA GLY A 264 -8.49 14.87 20.66
C GLY A 264 -9.61 14.64 19.64
N PHE A 265 -9.29 14.70 18.36
CA PHE A 265 -10.28 14.53 17.30
C PHE A 265 -10.66 13.08 17.04
N VAL A 266 -9.94 12.14 17.66
CA VAL A 266 -10.31 10.73 17.74
C VAL A 266 -10.27 10.27 19.20
N LYS A 267 -11.40 9.78 19.72
CA LYS A 267 -11.44 9.21 21.08
C LYS A 267 -10.81 7.83 21.11
N SER A 268 -10.13 7.51 22.21
CA SER A 268 -9.60 6.16 22.47
C SER A 268 -10.54 5.41 23.40
N LEU A 269 -11.28 4.43 22.90
CA LEU A 269 -12.39 3.78 23.61
C LEU A 269 -12.07 2.34 24.03
N LEU A 270 -12.67 1.94 25.15
CA LEU A 270 -12.81 0.57 25.60
C LEU A 270 -14.30 0.28 25.84
N HIS A 271 -14.79 -0.79 25.22
CA HIS A 271 -16.16 -1.28 25.37
C HIS A 271 -16.18 -2.59 26.16
N ARG A 272 -17.16 -2.75 27.05
CA ARG A 272 -17.54 -4.03 27.65
C ARG A 272 -18.93 -4.39 27.14
N ILE A 273 -19.03 -5.53 26.48
CA ILE A 273 -20.26 -6.04 25.88
C ILE A 273 -20.74 -7.23 26.70
N ARG A 274 -21.97 -7.18 27.19
CA ARG A 274 -22.60 -8.24 27.98
C ARG A 274 -23.79 -8.84 27.25
N GLY A 275 -24.10 -10.10 27.53
CA GLY A 275 -25.28 -10.78 26.98
C GLY A 275 -25.20 -11.10 25.49
N LEU A 276 -23.99 -11.20 24.91
CA LEU A 276 -23.81 -11.61 23.51
C LEU A 276 -24.51 -12.96 23.23
N GLY A 277 -25.22 -13.02 22.10
CA GLY A 277 -26.02 -14.20 21.72
C GLY A 277 -27.40 -14.28 22.40
N THR A 278 -27.76 -13.30 23.24
CA THR A 278 -29.10 -13.19 23.83
C THR A 278 -29.90 -12.05 23.19
N SER A 279 -31.19 -11.94 23.50
CA SER A 279 -32.03 -10.82 23.08
C SER A 279 -31.72 -9.50 23.80
N LYS A 280 -30.86 -9.51 24.84
CA LYS A 280 -30.51 -8.36 25.67
C LYS A 280 -29.01 -8.14 25.69
N VAL A 281 -28.46 -7.61 24.60
CA VAL A 281 -27.07 -7.17 24.52
C VAL A 281 -26.95 -5.76 25.11
N SER A 282 -25.95 -5.53 25.97
CA SER A 282 -25.62 -4.18 26.47
C SER A 282 -24.15 -3.85 26.23
N VAL A 283 -23.88 -2.57 25.97
CA VAL A 283 -22.54 -2.03 25.73
C VAL A 283 -22.26 -0.92 26.73
N GLU A 284 -21.19 -1.06 27.50
CA GLU A 284 -20.65 -0.02 28.38
C GLU A 284 -19.36 0.53 27.79
N THR A 285 -19.22 1.85 27.69
CA THR A 285 -18.10 2.50 26.98
C THR A 285 -17.28 3.39 27.92
N ARG A 286 -15.96 3.30 27.81
CA ARG A 286 -14.99 4.13 28.53
C ARG A 286 -14.03 4.81 27.56
N ASP A 287 -14.00 6.15 27.56
CA ASP A 287 -12.88 6.91 26.97
C ASP A 287 -11.65 6.77 27.87
N LEU A 288 -10.59 6.18 27.34
CA LEU A 288 -9.34 5.89 28.03
C LEU A 288 -8.53 7.15 28.36
N ASN A 289 -8.84 8.29 27.71
CA ASN A 289 -8.17 9.57 27.93
C ASN A 289 -8.98 10.51 28.84
N LEU A 290 -10.04 10.02 29.50
CA LEU A 290 -10.74 10.74 30.56
C LEU A 290 -10.41 10.17 31.94
N SER A 291 -10.31 11.05 32.94
CA SER A 291 -10.30 10.67 34.35
C SER A 291 -11.67 10.15 34.79
N SER A 292 -11.77 9.63 36.03
CA SER A 292 -13.07 9.27 36.63
C SER A 292 -13.99 10.47 36.84
N LEU A 293 -13.44 11.69 36.86
CA LEU A 293 -14.19 12.94 36.92
C LEU A 293 -14.61 13.47 35.54
N GLY A 294 -14.38 12.70 34.48
CA GLY A 294 -14.72 13.10 33.11
C GLY A 294 -13.86 14.24 32.55
N LYS A 295 -12.68 14.49 33.13
CA LYS A 295 -11.70 15.48 32.62
C LYS A 295 -10.63 14.79 31.77
N PRO A 296 -10.13 15.41 30.69
CA PRO A 296 -8.98 14.87 29.96
C PRO A 296 -7.80 14.59 30.88
N VAL A 297 -7.12 13.46 30.69
CA VAL A 297 -5.90 13.12 31.43
C VAL A 297 -4.73 14.01 30.99
N SER A 298 -3.65 14.02 31.77
CA SER A 298 -2.45 14.77 31.38
C SER A 298 -1.79 14.22 30.11
N TYR A 299 -0.96 15.05 29.46
CA TYR A 299 -0.14 14.61 28.33
C TYR A 299 0.69 13.37 28.67
N GLN A 300 1.25 13.27 29.89
CA GLN A 300 2.02 12.09 30.30
C GLN A 300 1.16 10.85 30.55
N GLU A 301 -0.16 10.96 30.68
CA GLU A 301 -1.05 9.84 30.98
C GLU A 301 -1.78 9.28 29.77
N SER A 302 -1.83 10.05 28.67
CA SER A 302 -2.49 9.67 27.43
C SER A 302 -2.24 8.23 26.98
N LEU A 303 -3.33 7.58 26.57
CA LEU A 303 -3.40 6.25 26.00
C LEU A 303 -3.91 6.34 24.55
N ALA A 304 -3.28 7.19 23.75
CA ALA A 304 -3.64 7.37 22.35
C ALA A 304 -3.55 6.06 21.57
N HIS A 305 -4.61 5.78 20.82
CA HIS A 305 -4.64 4.78 19.76
C HIS A 305 -4.44 3.34 20.26
N PRO A 306 -5.43 2.81 21.00
CA PRO A 306 -5.41 1.44 21.48
C PRO A 306 -5.40 0.44 20.31
N MET A 307 -4.46 -0.51 20.27
CA MET A 307 -4.30 -1.49 19.18
C MET A 307 -4.25 -2.96 19.59
N GLY A 308 -4.11 -3.25 20.88
CA GLY A 308 -4.12 -4.61 21.41
C GLY A 308 -4.76 -4.65 22.78
N ILE A 309 -5.44 -5.75 23.09
CA ILE A 309 -6.15 -5.94 24.36
C ILE A 309 -5.93 -7.34 24.93
N GLN A 310 -5.80 -7.44 26.26
CA GLN A 310 -5.87 -8.71 27.00
C GLN A 310 -6.61 -8.56 28.32
N VAL A 311 -7.39 -9.58 28.68
CA VAL A 311 -8.08 -9.67 29.97
C VAL A 311 -7.26 -10.53 30.92
N TYR A 312 -6.85 -9.97 32.05
CA TYR A 312 -6.09 -10.66 33.09
C TYR A 312 -6.98 -10.89 34.32
N GLU A 313 -7.17 -12.17 34.66
CA GLU A 313 -8.03 -12.65 35.74
C GLU A 313 -7.19 -13.51 36.71
N PRO A 314 -6.39 -12.87 37.58
CA PRO A 314 -5.59 -13.57 38.57
C PRO A 314 -6.48 -14.31 39.56
N LYS A 315 -6.00 -15.47 40.07
CA LYS A 315 -6.72 -16.18 41.13
C LYS A 315 -6.80 -15.30 42.39
N GLY A 316 -8.02 -15.00 42.84
CA GLY A 316 -8.27 -14.21 44.05
C GLY A 316 -7.92 -12.72 43.95
N GLY A 317 -7.62 -12.21 42.75
CA GLY A 317 -7.30 -10.80 42.54
C GLY A 317 -8.32 -10.08 41.67
N ALA A 318 -8.19 -8.75 41.57
CA ALA A 318 -9.05 -7.94 40.71
C ALA A 318 -8.74 -8.19 39.22
N VAL A 319 -9.79 -8.21 38.41
CA VAL A 319 -9.69 -8.27 36.94
C VAL A 319 -8.99 -7.02 36.43
N LYS A 320 -8.05 -7.17 35.50
CA LYS A 320 -7.39 -6.06 34.81
C LYS A 320 -7.56 -6.19 33.31
N ILE A 321 -7.86 -5.09 32.63
CA ILE A 321 -7.87 -5.02 31.16
C ILE A 321 -6.61 -4.27 30.72
N PHE A 322 -5.71 -4.97 30.03
CA PHE A 322 -4.50 -4.40 29.47
C PHE A 322 -4.76 -3.92 28.05
N VAL A 323 -4.31 -2.72 27.72
CA VAL A 323 -4.51 -2.09 26.40
C VAL A 323 -3.19 -1.52 25.88
N ALA A 324 -2.81 -1.87 24.65
CA ALA A 324 -1.60 -1.35 24.01
C ALA A 324 -1.90 0.01 23.34
N ALA A 325 -1.41 1.11 23.92
CA ALA A 325 -1.53 2.47 23.38
C ALA A 325 -0.35 2.75 22.43
N PHE A 326 -0.55 2.42 21.16
CA PHE A 326 0.51 2.36 20.15
C PHE A 326 1.21 3.70 19.93
N HIS A 327 0.45 4.80 19.93
CA HIS A 327 0.96 6.11 19.53
C HIS A 327 1.74 6.84 20.64
N ARG A 328 1.77 6.28 21.85
CA ARG A 328 2.44 6.86 23.03
C ARG A 328 3.46 5.95 23.69
N ASP A 329 3.77 4.80 23.10
CA ASP A 329 4.67 3.80 23.67
C ASP A 329 4.25 3.37 25.08
N ARG A 330 2.96 3.07 25.29
CA ARG A 330 2.41 2.75 26.62
C ARG A 330 1.50 1.53 26.63
N ILE A 331 1.37 0.93 27.80
CA ILE A 331 0.29 0.00 28.14
C ILE A 331 -0.64 0.68 29.14
N GLY A 332 -1.93 0.75 28.79
CA GLY A 332 -3.01 1.10 29.69
C GLY A 332 -3.47 -0.10 30.51
N VAL A 333 -3.89 0.16 31.74
CA VAL A 333 -4.46 -0.82 32.67
C VAL A 333 -5.77 -0.26 33.20
N VAL A 334 -6.86 -0.94 32.87
CA VAL A 334 -8.21 -0.58 33.33
C VAL A 334 -8.65 -1.56 34.41
N LEU A 335 -9.12 -1.01 35.52
CA LEU A 335 -9.70 -1.76 36.64
C LEU A 335 -11.22 -1.53 36.62
N PRO A 336 -12.01 -2.48 36.08
CA PRO A 336 -13.46 -2.35 36.07
C PRO A 336 -14.00 -2.47 37.50
N GLY A 337 -14.75 -1.45 37.93
CA GLY A 337 -15.48 -1.46 39.19
C GLY A 337 -16.94 -1.89 39.00
N GLN A 338 -17.69 -1.96 40.11
CA GLN A 338 -19.15 -2.14 40.09
C GLN A 338 -19.90 -0.87 39.64
N ALA A 339 -19.23 0.29 39.68
CA ALA A 339 -19.75 1.55 39.17
C ALA A 339 -19.78 1.58 37.63
N SER A 340 -20.43 2.60 37.06
CA SER A 340 -20.51 2.80 35.62
C SER A 340 -19.12 2.90 34.96
N ALA A 341 -19.04 2.60 33.65
CA ALA A 341 -17.77 2.60 32.92
C ALA A 341 -16.99 3.93 33.01
N ALA A 342 -17.68 5.06 33.14
CA ALA A 342 -17.07 6.37 33.33
C ALA A 342 -16.22 6.47 34.61
N GLN A 343 -16.50 5.66 35.63
CA GLN A 343 -15.80 5.65 36.92
C GLN A 343 -14.67 4.61 36.99
N TRP A 344 -14.44 3.82 35.93
CA TRP A 344 -13.35 2.85 35.94
C TRP A 344 -12.00 3.55 36.06
N LYS A 345 -11.17 3.01 36.96
CA LYS A 345 -9.81 3.51 37.17
C LYS A 345 -8.95 3.09 35.99
N VAL A 346 -8.33 4.07 35.35
CA VAL A 346 -7.39 3.89 34.24
C VAL A 346 -6.03 4.39 34.70
N ARG A 347 -5.00 3.60 34.46
CA ARG A 347 -3.59 3.99 34.63
C ARG A 347 -2.76 3.42 33.49
N GLY A 348 -1.47 3.74 33.43
CA GLY A 348 -0.60 3.13 32.44
C GLY A 348 0.88 3.33 32.74
N PHE A 349 1.69 2.57 32.03
CA PHE A 349 3.16 2.60 32.11
C PHE A 349 3.77 2.61 30.72
N SER A 350 4.99 3.14 30.63
CA SER A 350 5.71 3.26 29.34
C SER A 350 6.43 1.97 28.99
N VAL A 351 6.45 1.64 27.70
CA VAL A 351 7.22 0.56 27.11
C VAL A 351 8.51 1.16 26.53
N PRO A 352 9.68 0.85 27.08
CA PRO A 352 10.93 1.36 26.53
C PRO A 352 11.23 0.71 25.18
N ARG A 353 11.97 1.44 24.35
CA ARG A 353 12.47 0.93 23.06
C ARG A 353 13.56 -0.12 23.29
N ALA A 354 13.64 -1.09 22.39
CA ALA A 354 14.76 -2.03 22.34
C ALA A 354 16.08 -1.28 22.09
N VAL A 355 17.08 -1.59 22.91
CA VAL A 355 18.43 -1.03 22.78
C VAL A 355 18.99 -1.34 21.39
N GLY A 356 19.54 -0.32 20.72
CA GLY A 356 20.17 -0.48 19.41
C GLY A 356 19.22 -0.62 18.21
N SER A 357 17.90 -0.52 18.39
CA SER A 357 16.94 -0.66 17.28
C SER A 357 17.06 0.43 16.20
N GLY A 358 17.53 1.63 16.60
CA GLY A 358 17.59 2.82 15.74
C GLY A 358 16.22 3.44 15.44
N ASN A 359 15.13 2.88 15.99
CA ASN A 359 13.79 3.40 15.85
C ASN A 359 13.49 4.45 16.93
N PRO A 360 12.74 5.52 16.61
CA PRO A 360 12.40 6.59 17.56
C PRO A 360 11.26 6.23 18.52
N MET A 361 10.50 5.16 18.26
CA MET A 361 9.35 4.70 19.05
C MET A 361 9.34 3.17 19.14
N ALA A 362 8.72 2.62 20.19
CA ALA A 362 8.50 1.18 20.36
C ALA A 362 7.26 0.70 19.57
N GLY A 363 6.12 1.39 19.74
CA GLY A 363 4.85 1.10 19.10
C GLY A 363 4.20 -0.20 19.58
N PRO A 364 3.78 -0.32 20.86
CA PRO A 364 3.13 -1.51 21.38
C PRO A 364 1.82 -1.77 20.62
N ARG A 365 1.68 -2.97 20.06
CA ARG A 365 0.60 -3.32 19.13
C ARG A 365 -0.18 -4.55 19.57
N GLY A 366 0.50 -5.68 19.80
CA GLY A 366 -0.12 -6.95 20.15
C GLY A 366 0.18 -7.35 21.59
N LEU A 367 -0.74 -8.06 22.23
CA LEU A 367 -0.61 -8.52 23.61
C LEU A 367 -0.90 -10.03 23.70
N ALA A 368 -0.08 -10.75 24.47
CA ALA A 368 -0.32 -12.16 24.79
C ALA A 368 -0.11 -12.42 26.28
N LEU A 369 -1.04 -13.14 26.90
CA LEU A 369 -1.02 -13.41 28.33
C LEU A 369 -0.64 -14.87 28.61
N ARG A 370 0.18 -15.07 29.63
CA ARG A 370 0.51 -16.36 30.23
C ARG A 370 0.15 -16.33 31.70
N TYR A 371 -0.56 -17.34 32.17
CA TYR A 371 -0.70 -17.60 33.60
C TYR A 371 0.38 -18.58 34.06
N GLY A 372 0.94 -18.33 35.24
CA GLY A 372 1.91 -19.19 35.90
C GLY A 372 1.29 -20.54 36.26
N ILE A 373 2.14 -21.57 36.25
CA ILE A 373 1.75 -22.93 36.63
C ILE A 373 2.30 -23.20 38.04
N PRO A 374 1.45 -23.22 39.09
CA PRO A 374 1.91 -23.47 40.45
C PRO A 374 2.65 -24.80 40.58
N GLY A 375 3.73 -24.84 41.34
CA GLY A 375 4.51 -26.05 41.63
C GLY A 375 5.44 -26.52 40.50
N VAL A 376 5.49 -25.83 39.35
CA VAL A 376 6.48 -26.11 38.30
C VAL A 376 7.77 -25.33 38.58
N PRO A 377 8.92 -26.01 38.83
CA PRO A 377 10.18 -25.33 39.10
C PRO A 377 10.62 -24.44 37.94
N GLY A 378 11.03 -23.21 38.25
CA GLY A 378 11.50 -22.24 37.25
C GLY A 378 10.40 -21.65 36.35
N ASP A 379 9.12 -21.88 36.68
CA ASP A 379 7.99 -21.16 36.09
C ASP A 379 8.12 -19.66 36.38
N PRO A 380 8.09 -18.76 35.37
CA PRO A 380 8.25 -17.33 35.63
C PRO A 380 7.04 -16.71 36.36
N GLY A 381 5.92 -17.42 36.50
CA GLY A 381 4.65 -16.89 36.98
C GLY A 381 3.84 -16.23 35.86
N ASP A 382 2.87 -15.41 36.25
CA ASP A 382 2.02 -14.67 35.32
C ASP A 382 2.87 -13.67 34.52
N ARG A 383 2.65 -13.62 33.19
CA ARG A 383 3.39 -12.74 32.27
C ARG A 383 2.49 -12.19 31.18
N LEU A 384 2.65 -10.90 30.90
CA LEU A 384 2.11 -10.25 29.72
C LEU A 384 3.26 -9.98 28.75
N TYR A 385 3.11 -10.42 27.51
CA TYR A 385 4.04 -10.15 26.42
C TYR A 385 3.46 -9.12 25.47
N VAL A 386 4.28 -8.17 25.05
CA VAL A 386 3.90 -7.08 24.16
C VAL A 386 4.73 -7.16 22.89
N MET A 387 4.08 -7.22 21.74
CA MET A 387 4.74 -7.03 20.45
C MET A 387 4.79 -5.54 20.12
N ASN A 388 6.00 -5.02 20.01
CA ASN A 388 6.30 -3.65 19.61
C ASN A 388 6.61 -3.61 18.11
N ARG A 389 5.75 -2.96 17.33
CA ARG A 389 5.82 -2.96 15.86
C ARG A 389 6.91 -2.05 15.31
N LEU A 390 7.09 -0.87 15.91
CA LEU A 390 7.92 0.18 15.30
C LEU A 390 9.40 -0.12 15.49
N ASP A 391 9.82 -0.55 16.67
CA ASP A 391 11.20 -0.96 16.92
C ASP A 391 11.48 -2.46 16.71
N ASN A 392 10.46 -3.22 16.28
CA ASN A 392 10.51 -4.64 15.99
C ASN A 392 11.03 -5.47 17.19
N SER A 393 10.33 -5.41 18.32
CA SER A 393 10.76 -6.03 19.58
C SER A 393 9.61 -6.69 20.36
N ILE A 394 9.97 -7.52 21.35
CA ILE A 394 9.04 -8.08 22.34
C ILE A 394 9.39 -7.51 23.72
N ALA A 395 8.41 -6.97 24.43
CA ALA A 395 8.53 -6.66 25.84
C ALA A 395 7.86 -7.74 26.71
N GLU A 396 8.48 -8.06 27.85
CA GLU A 396 7.89 -8.88 28.89
C GLU A 396 7.54 -8.00 30.08
N VAL A 397 6.33 -8.17 30.58
CA VAL A 397 5.72 -7.37 31.64
C VAL A 397 5.23 -8.30 32.74
N ASP A 398 5.48 -7.90 33.99
CA ASP A 398 4.79 -8.46 35.15
C ASP A 398 3.38 -7.84 35.24
N PRO A 399 2.30 -8.61 35.03
CA PRO A 399 0.94 -8.09 35.05
C PRO A 399 0.43 -7.78 36.48
N VAL A 400 1.09 -8.28 37.52
CA VAL A 400 0.77 -7.97 38.92
C VAL A 400 1.34 -6.61 39.28
N SER A 401 2.66 -6.45 39.14
CA SER A 401 3.35 -5.20 39.49
C SER A 401 3.26 -4.10 38.43
N GLU A 402 2.81 -4.46 37.22
CA GLU A 402 2.69 -3.56 36.05
C GLU A 402 4.02 -2.92 35.66
N LYS A 403 5.08 -3.74 35.65
CA LYS A 403 6.44 -3.32 35.30
C LYS A 403 6.95 -4.07 34.08
N VAL A 404 7.59 -3.35 33.16
CA VAL A 404 8.38 -3.96 32.09
C VAL A 404 9.63 -4.58 32.70
N LEU A 405 9.77 -5.89 32.56
CA LEU A 405 10.91 -6.65 33.08
C LEU A 405 12.07 -6.67 32.09
N ARG A 406 11.76 -6.74 30.80
CA ARG A 406 12.75 -6.77 29.70
C ARG A 406 12.13 -6.40 28.37
N VAL A 407 12.97 -5.89 27.46
CA VAL A 407 12.63 -5.67 26.06
C VAL A 407 13.73 -6.28 25.19
N ARG A 408 13.35 -7.07 24.19
CA ARG A 408 14.27 -7.77 23.30
C ARG A 408 13.90 -7.51 21.84
N ALA A 409 14.84 -6.98 21.06
CA ALA A 409 14.68 -6.89 19.62
C ALA A 409 14.49 -8.29 19.00
N LEU A 410 13.66 -8.36 17.96
CA LEU A 410 13.60 -9.53 17.09
C LEU A 410 14.93 -9.70 16.33
N GLN A 411 15.21 -10.91 15.85
CA GLN A 411 16.56 -11.25 15.35
C GLN A 411 17.01 -10.39 14.16
N ASN A 412 16.08 -9.95 13.30
CA ASN A 412 16.41 -9.12 12.16
C ASN A 412 15.29 -8.13 11.83
N ASP A 413 15.65 -6.88 11.54
CA ASP A 413 14.75 -5.90 10.93
C ASP A 413 15.40 -5.41 9.63
N PRO A 414 14.85 -5.74 8.45
CA PRO A 414 15.35 -5.24 7.17
C PRO A 414 14.80 -3.85 6.78
N THR A 415 14.02 -3.19 7.65
CA THR A 415 13.48 -1.86 7.36
C THR A 415 14.61 -0.83 7.20
N PRO A 416 14.66 -0.06 6.09
CA PRO A 416 15.68 0.96 5.88
C PRO A 416 15.66 2.09 6.92
N PRO A 417 16.82 2.72 7.23
CA PRO A 417 16.90 3.80 8.22
C PRO A 417 16.00 5.01 7.95
N TYR A 418 15.78 5.42 6.69
CA TYR A 418 14.93 6.57 6.38
C TYR A 418 13.45 6.29 6.68
N ILE A 419 12.99 5.05 6.49
CA ILE A 419 11.66 4.60 6.90
C ILE A 419 11.56 4.59 8.43
N ARG A 420 12.52 3.96 9.12
CA ARG A 420 12.56 3.90 10.60
C ARG A 420 12.49 5.29 11.24
N LYS A 421 13.31 6.22 10.74
CA LYS A 421 13.37 7.60 11.26
C LYS A 421 12.12 8.41 10.93
N GLY A 422 11.52 8.21 9.74
CA GLY A 422 10.36 8.98 9.30
C GLY A 422 9.01 8.50 9.83
N ARG A 423 8.87 7.20 10.17
CA ARG A 423 7.61 6.62 10.68
C ARG A 423 7.01 7.38 11.87
N ARG A 424 7.84 7.91 12.77
CA ARG A 424 7.33 8.65 13.95
C ARG A 424 6.44 9.83 13.58
N PHE A 425 6.68 10.50 12.46
CA PHE A 425 5.88 11.65 12.06
C PHE A 425 4.46 11.25 11.65
N LEU A 426 4.23 9.96 11.34
CA LEU A 426 2.89 9.43 11.14
C LEU A 426 2.23 8.97 12.45
N TYR A 427 2.98 8.32 13.34
CA TYR A 427 2.45 7.56 14.47
C TYR A 427 2.64 8.17 15.87
N ASP A 428 3.52 9.15 16.05
CA ASP A 428 3.86 9.70 17.36
C ASP A 428 2.81 10.72 17.81
N ALA A 429 1.89 10.31 18.69
CA ALA A 429 0.95 11.25 19.29
C ALA A 429 1.64 12.23 20.25
N GLY A 430 2.91 12.01 20.58
CA GLY A 430 3.72 13.01 21.27
C GLY A 430 3.97 14.26 20.41
N LEU A 431 3.74 14.20 19.10
CA LEU A 431 3.76 15.33 18.16
C LEU A 431 2.38 16.01 18.04
N SER A 432 1.53 15.88 19.06
CA SER A 432 0.34 16.71 19.26
C SER A 432 0.43 17.46 20.60
N GLY A 433 -0.19 18.64 20.69
CA GLY A 433 -0.17 19.45 21.92
C GLY A 433 -0.87 18.78 23.10
N ASN A 434 -1.85 17.92 22.84
CA ASN A 434 -2.62 17.20 23.85
C ASN A 434 -2.09 15.77 24.13
N GLY A 435 -1.29 15.21 23.21
CA GLY A 435 -0.78 13.85 23.30
C GLY A 435 -1.76 12.74 22.89
N PHE A 436 -2.95 13.06 22.35
CA PHE A 436 -4.05 12.11 22.07
C PHE A 436 -4.16 11.68 20.61
N ASP A 437 -3.63 12.47 19.67
CA ASP A 437 -3.84 12.31 18.23
C ASP A 437 -2.52 12.09 17.49
N ALA A 438 -2.52 11.40 16.35
CA ALA A 438 -1.43 11.45 15.36
C ALA A 438 -1.97 11.59 13.93
N CYS A 439 -1.11 11.78 12.92
CA CYS A 439 -1.56 11.72 11.52
C CYS A 439 -2.22 10.36 11.19
N ALA A 440 -1.74 9.27 11.80
CA ALA A 440 -2.34 7.95 11.71
C ALA A 440 -3.69 7.79 12.43
N SER A 441 -4.21 8.82 13.10
CA SER A 441 -5.61 8.86 13.56
C SER A 441 -6.57 8.70 12.39
N CYS A 442 -6.32 9.40 11.28
CA CYS A 442 -7.11 9.30 10.05
C CYS A 442 -6.39 8.44 8.99
N HIS A 443 -5.05 8.51 8.92
CA HIS A 443 -4.24 7.74 7.98
C HIS A 443 -3.76 6.41 8.59
N ILE A 444 -4.69 5.61 9.10
CA ILE A 444 -4.39 4.42 9.90
C ILE A 444 -3.53 3.44 9.09
N ASP A 445 -2.36 3.09 9.63
CA ASP A 445 -1.38 2.23 8.95
C ASP A 445 -0.99 2.71 7.54
N GLY A 446 -0.91 4.05 7.36
CA GLY A 446 -0.63 4.69 6.07
C GLY A 446 -1.77 4.61 5.05
N ARG A 447 -2.95 4.13 5.46
CA ARG A 447 -4.14 3.99 4.63
C ARG A 447 -5.13 5.14 4.94
N SER A 448 -6.41 4.82 5.03
CA SER A 448 -7.51 5.75 5.28
C SER A 448 -8.47 5.12 6.30
N ASP A 449 -9.02 5.94 7.18
CA ASP A 449 -10.17 5.62 8.03
C ASP A 449 -11.47 5.47 7.21
N GLY A 450 -11.46 5.95 5.97
CA GLY A 450 -12.58 5.91 5.06
C GLY A 450 -13.69 6.92 5.39
N LEU A 451 -13.50 7.81 6.35
CA LEU A 451 -14.54 8.71 6.83
C LEU A 451 -14.51 10.04 6.09
N GLY A 452 -15.70 10.61 5.91
CA GLY A 452 -15.88 11.99 5.46
C GLY A 452 -15.68 12.99 6.61
N TRP A 453 -14.80 13.97 6.41
CA TRP A 453 -14.50 15.03 7.35
C TRP A 453 -14.80 16.41 6.76
N ASP A 454 -15.52 17.28 7.49
CA ASP A 454 -15.62 18.70 7.14
C ASP A 454 -14.61 19.53 7.96
N LEU A 455 -13.37 19.57 7.46
CA LEU A 455 -12.29 20.39 8.03
C LEU A 455 -12.19 21.76 7.35
N SER A 456 -13.27 22.26 6.76
CA SER A 456 -13.25 23.60 6.20
C SER A 456 -12.97 24.65 7.28
N ALA A 457 -12.11 25.62 6.99
CA ALA A 457 -11.86 26.70 7.94
C ALA A 457 -13.17 27.52 8.11
N GLY A 458 -13.28 28.32 9.18
CA GLY A 458 -14.46 29.17 9.47
C GLY A 458 -14.44 30.63 8.97
N SER A 459 -13.29 31.23 8.61
CA SER A 459 -13.14 32.63 8.14
C SER A 459 -12.62 32.87 6.69
N PRO A 460 -13.25 33.73 5.86
CA PRO A 460 -12.86 34.07 4.48
C PRO A 460 -11.42 34.56 4.24
N SER A 461 -10.68 35.00 5.27
CA SER A 461 -9.33 35.56 5.13
C SER A 461 -8.25 34.52 4.78
N GLY A 462 -8.56 33.22 4.84
CA GLY A 462 -7.62 32.11 4.62
C GLY A 462 -7.68 31.42 3.24
N ALA A 463 -8.40 31.97 2.26
CA ALA A 463 -8.54 31.32 0.95
C ALA A 463 -7.20 31.26 0.19
N GLU A 464 -6.67 30.04 0.03
CA GLU A 464 -5.42 29.77 -0.68
C GLU A 464 -5.56 29.99 -2.18
N GLN A 465 -4.46 30.43 -2.80
CA GLN A 465 -4.39 30.55 -4.24
C GLN A 465 -3.99 29.22 -4.88
N PHE A 466 -4.64 28.85 -5.98
CA PHE A 466 -4.18 27.75 -6.82
C PHE A 466 -3.15 28.24 -7.82
N ASN A 467 -2.22 27.38 -8.24
CA ASN A 467 -1.26 27.71 -9.29
C ASN A 467 -1.97 27.65 -10.66
N PRO A 468 -2.11 28.79 -11.39
CA PRO A 468 -2.79 28.80 -12.68
C PRO A 468 -2.11 27.93 -13.73
N GLN A 469 -0.79 27.71 -13.61
CA GLN A 469 -0.04 26.84 -14.53
C GLN A 469 -0.43 25.36 -14.40
N LEU A 470 -1.05 24.97 -13.29
CA LEU A 470 -1.54 23.60 -13.10
C LEU A 470 -2.96 23.40 -13.64
N VAL A 471 -3.67 24.47 -14.00
CA VAL A 471 -5.05 24.37 -14.52
C VAL A 471 -5.03 23.89 -15.97
N ASP A 472 -5.82 22.86 -16.26
CA ASP A 472 -5.90 22.23 -17.57
C ASP A 472 -7.28 22.42 -18.20
N GLY A 473 -7.32 23.07 -19.36
CA GLY A 473 -8.51 23.13 -20.21
C GLY A 473 -9.72 23.90 -19.67
N VAL A 474 -9.53 25.03 -18.98
CA VAL A 474 -10.60 25.92 -18.51
C VAL A 474 -10.73 27.16 -19.42
N THR A 475 -11.89 27.34 -20.06
CA THR A 475 -12.28 28.58 -20.77
C THR A 475 -13.08 29.57 -19.93
N ASP A 476 -13.50 29.17 -18.73
CA ASP A 476 -14.44 29.99 -17.97
C ASP A 476 -13.74 31.29 -17.55
N GLN A 477 -14.03 32.36 -18.28
CA GLN A 477 -13.57 33.72 -17.98
C GLN A 477 -13.96 34.10 -16.56
N ARG A 478 -15.04 33.56 -15.98
CA ARG A 478 -15.39 33.74 -14.56
C ARG A 478 -14.32 33.12 -13.67
N ILE A 479 -13.83 31.91 -13.94
CA ILE A 479 -12.73 31.24 -13.17
C ILE A 479 -11.38 31.94 -13.36
N LEU A 480 -11.10 32.42 -14.57
CA LEU A 480 -9.88 33.17 -14.88
C LEU A 480 -9.89 34.62 -14.32
N SER A 481 -11.09 35.19 -14.09
CA SER A 481 -11.32 36.54 -13.52
C SER A 481 -11.57 36.57 -12.01
N ILE A 482 -11.94 35.45 -11.37
CA ILE A 482 -11.81 35.33 -9.91
C ILE A 482 -10.33 35.46 -9.57
N LYS A 483 -10.00 36.07 -8.43
CA LYS A 483 -8.63 36.23 -7.91
C LYS A 483 -7.95 34.90 -7.54
N GLN A 484 -8.03 33.85 -8.37
CA GLN A 484 -7.31 32.58 -8.32
C GLN A 484 -7.35 31.88 -6.95
N LYS A 485 -8.46 31.97 -6.22
CA LYS A 485 -8.59 31.43 -4.86
C LYS A 485 -9.52 30.23 -4.83
N TYR A 486 -9.15 29.21 -4.06
CA TYR A 486 -10.05 28.12 -3.73
C TYR A 486 -11.26 28.66 -2.93
N PRO A 487 -12.47 28.09 -3.12
CA PRO A 487 -13.58 28.36 -2.23
C PRO A 487 -13.17 28.09 -0.79
N PHE A 488 -13.66 28.96 0.09
CA PHE A 488 -13.31 28.93 1.50
C PHE A 488 -13.88 27.67 2.19
N ARG A 489 -15.16 27.38 1.97
CA ARG A 489 -15.79 26.13 2.39
C ARG A 489 -15.39 25.01 1.44
N LYS A 490 -14.77 23.96 1.98
CA LYS A 490 -14.43 22.73 1.24
C LYS A 490 -15.58 21.72 1.24
N GLY A 491 -16.43 21.76 2.27
CA GLY A 491 -17.40 20.72 2.60
C GLY A 491 -16.71 19.41 3.01
N VAL A 492 -17.52 18.36 3.20
CA VAL A 492 -17.04 17.02 3.57
C VAL A 492 -16.05 16.48 2.53
N LYS A 493 -14.92 15.95 3.01
CA LYS A 493 -13.89 15.27 2.23
C LYS A 493 -13.48 13.97 2.90
N VAL A 494 -13.48 12.87 2.14
CA VAL A 494 -13.02 11.57 2.65
C VAL A 494 -11.51 11.58 2.84
N THR A 495 -10.99 10.98 3.90
CA THR A 495 -9.55 10.84 4.10
C THR A 495 -8.89 10.11 2.92
N GLN A 496 -7.83 10.67 2.35
CA GLN A 496 -7.06 10.01 1.28
C GLN A 496 -6.06 9.01 1.85
N SER A 497 -5.71 7.97 1.08
CA SER A 497 -4.63 7.05 1.46
C SER A 497 -3.27 7.75 1.34
N MET A 498 -2.32 7.44 2.23
CA MET A 498 -0.92 7.84 2.05
C MET A 498 -0.17 6.90 1.10
N GLN A 499 -0.79 5.79 0.71
CA GLN A 499 -0.24 4.86 -0.27
C GLN A 499 -0.22 5.48 -1.67
N GLY A 500 0.89 5.34 -2.36
CA GLY A 500 1.00 5.72 -3.77
C GLY A 500 1.10 7.23 -4.02
N LEU A 501 1.38 8.06 -3.00
CA LEU A 501 1.73 9.47 -3.20
C LEU A 501 2.89 9.65 -4.19
N ALA A 502 3.77 8.64 -4.25
CA ALA A 502 4.67 8.42 -5.37
C ALA A 502 4.23 7.22 -6.25
N THR A 503 4.46 7.33 -7.55
CA THR A 503 4.34 6.26 -8.54
C THR A 503 5.46 5.22 -8.40
N SER A 504 6.66 5.68 -8.04
CA SER A 504 7.81 4.81 -7.81
C SER A 504 8.76 5.47 -6.81
N GLU A 505 9.47 4.65 -6.05
CA GLU A 505 10.49 5.14 -5.13
C GLU A 505 11.82 5.33 -5.88
N VAL A 506 12.32 6.57 -5.92
CA VAL A 506 13.61 6.89 -6.53
C VAL A 506 14.41 7.81 -5.60
N GLN A 507 15.73 7.82 -5.71
CA GLN A 507 16.55 8.54 -4.73
C GLN A 507 16.78 10.00 -5.12
N GLY A 508 16.93 10.84 -4.09
CA GLY A 508 17.26 12.26 -4.24
C GLY A 508 16.12 13.09 -4.84
N LEU A 509 16.49 14.24 -5.39
CA LEU A 509 15.54 15.22 -5.93
C LEU A 509 14.72 14.68 -7.12
N GLY A 510 15.18 13.60 -7.77
CA GLY A 510 14.45 12.91 -8.84
C GLY A 510 13.10 12.35 -8.39
N GLN A 511 12.91 12.13 -7.09
CA GLN A 511 11.65 11.64 -6.50
C GLN A 511 10.43 12.46 -6.93
N ARG A 512 10.60 13.77 -7.11
CA ARG A 512 9.52 14.69 -7.50
C ARG A 512 8.97 14.44 -8.91
N LEU A 513 9.74 13.79 -9.79
CA LEU A 513 9.25 13.42 -11.13
C LEU A 513 8.23 12.26 -11.08
N PHE A 514 8.25 11.52 -9.98
CA PHE A 514 7.45 10.33 -9.77
C PHE A 514 6.31 10.56 -8.76
N THR A 515 6.04 11.79 -8.30
CA THR A 515 4.92 12.05 -7.39
C THR A 515 3.58 12.26 -8.11
N ASN A 516 2.48 12.17 -7.36
CA ASN A 516 1.15 12.61 -7.79
C ASN A 516 0.83 14.02 -7.24
N ASN A 517 1.83 14.90 -7.17
CA ASN A 517 1.59 16.29 -6.79
C ASN A 517 0.85 17.05 -7.91
N PRO A 518 -0.01 18.03 -7.60
CA PRO A 518 -0.33 18.52 -6.26
C PRO A 518 -1.23 17.56 -5.47
N LEU A 519 -1.18 17.65 -4.13
CA LEU A 519 -1.86 16.78 -3.18
C LEU A 519 -3.16 17.41 -2.65
N HIS A 520 -3.93 16.59 -1.91
CA HIS A 520 -5.29 16.86 -1.40
C HIS A 520 -6.33 16.91 -2.55
N TRP A 521 -7.60 16.60 -2.26
CA TRP A 521 -8.67 16.45 -3.27
C TRP A 521 -8.82 17.65 -4.22
N ARG A 522 -8.37 18.83 -3.80
CA ARG A 522 -8.45 20.07 -4.58
C ARG A 522 -7.16 20.40 -5.33
N GLY A 523 -6.04 19.75 -4.99
CA GLY A 523 -4.71 20.16 -5.42
C GLY A 523 -4.24 21.48 -4.80
N ASP A 524 -4.79 21.85 -3.63
CA ASP A 524 -4.42 23.04 -2.84
C ASP A 524 -3.16 22.84 -2.00
N ARG A 525 -2.52 21.67 -2.09
CA ARG A 525 -1.25 21.35 -1.43
C ARG A 525 -0.20 21.03 -2.51
N PRO A 526 0.70 21.97 -2.88
CA PRO A 526 1.70 21.73 -3.93
C PRO A 526 2.59 20.50 -3.68
N ASP A 527 2.92 20.21 -2.42
CA ASP A 527 3.67 19.03 -2.00
C ASP A 527 3.36 18.69 -0.53
N LEU A 528 4.02 17.65 0.00
CA LEU A 528 3.77 17.18 1.36
C LEU A 528 4.16 18.23 2.42
N SER A 529 5.15 19.09 2.15
CA SER A 529 5.61 20.09 3.13
C SER A 529 4.52 21.06 3.56
N PHE A 530 3.50 21.26 2.73
CA PHE A 530 2.35 22.14 3.03
C PHE A 530 1.44 21.59 4.14
N PHE A 531 1.55 20.30 4.46
CA PHE A 531 0.81 19.67 5.56
C PHE A 531 1.44 19.92 6.94
N ASN A 532 2.62 20.54 7.02
CA ASN A 532 3.23 20.89 8.31
C ASN A 532 2.35 21.84 9.16
N ALA A 533 1.47 22.60 8.52
CA ALA A 533 0.47 23.42 9.21
C ALA A 533 -0.55 22.61 10.01
N ALA A 534 -0.84 21.37 9.61
CA ALA A 534 -1.77 20.49 10.33
C ALA A 534 -1.25 20.12 11.72
N TYR A 535 0.08 20.03 11.92
CA TYR A 535 0.65 19.87 13.26
C TYR A 535 0.28 21.02 14.20
N VAL A 536 0.08 22.23 13.67
CA VAL A 536 -0.31 23.38 14.49
C VAL A 536 -1.83 23.41 14.65
N GLY A 537 -2.57 23.49 13.54
CA GLY A 537 -4.00 23.78 13.59
C GLY A 537 -4.87 22.59 13.98
N LEU A 538 -4.52 21.37 13.56
CA LEU A 538 -5.25 20.15 13.91
C LEU A 538 -4.67 19.44 15.14
N MET A 539 -3.34 19.34 15.22
CA MET A 539 -2.66 18.62 16.31
C MET A 539 -2.30 19.49 17.51
N GLY A 540 -2.48 20.83 17.43
CA GLY A 540 -2.26 21.74 18.56
C GLY A 540 -0.78 21.98 18.94
N MET A 541 0.18 21.69 18.07
CA MET A 541 1.59 21.98 18.32
C MET A 541 1.88 23.49 18.27
N LYS A 542 2.93 23.91 18.98
CA LYS A 542 3.46 25.27 18.89
C LYS A 542 3.85 25.60 17.45
N ASN A 543 3.43 26.77 16.98
CA ASN A 543 3.87 27.28 15.68
C ASN A 543 5.36 27.71 15.75
N LEU A 544 6.20 27.09 14.92
CA LEU A 544 7.62 27.41 14.78
C LEU A 544 7.90 28.39 13.63
N ALA A 545 6.88 28.78 12.86
CA ALA A 545 7.03 29.70 11.75
C ALA A 545 7.21 31.15 12.26
N PRO A 546 8.07 31.96 11.62
CA PRO A 546 8.08 33.40 11.83
C PRO A 546 6.69 34.03 11.55
N PRO A 547 6.37 35.18 12.17
CA PRO A 547 5.17 35.93 11.85
C PRO A 547 5.02 36.17 10.33
N GLY A 548 3.79 36.01 9.82
CA GLY A 548 3.49 36.17 8.39
C GLY A 548 3.85 34.96 7.49
N GLN A 549 4.51 33.93 8.01
CA GLN A 549 4.74 32.68 7.28
C GLN A 549 3.68 31.62 7.62
N ARG A 550 3.52 30.64 6.71
CA ARG A 550 2.63 29.49 6.91
C ARG A 550 3.01 28.76 8.22
N PRO A 551 2.04 28.41 9.08
CA PRO A 551 2.30 27.68 10.31
C PRO A 551 3.06 26.36 10.06
N ARG A 552 3.95 26.01 10.98
CA ARG A 552 4.68 24.74 10.97
C ARG A 552 4.88 24.22 12.39
N GLY A 553 4.45 23.00 12.66
CA GLY A 553 4.58 22.38 13.98
C GLY A 553 5.88 21.58 14.17
N ILE A 554 6.53 21.18 13.08
CA ILE A 554 7.83 20.48 13.11
C ILE A 554 8.92 21.21 12.28
N PRO A 555 10.21 21.03 12.61
CA PRO A 555 11.31 21.60 11.83
C PRO A 555 11.32 21.19 10.35
N ILE A 556 11.81 22.06 9.47
CA ILE A 556 11.89 21.79 8.01
C ILE A 556 12.68 20.51 7.70
N PRO A 557 13.85 20.22 8.33
CA PRO A 557 14.54 18.95 8.11
C PRO A 557 13.70 17.73 8.50
N SER A 558 12.94 17.81 9.60
CA SER A 558 12.04 16.74 10.03
C SER A 558 10.92 16.49 9.02
N MET A 559 10.35 17.54 8.45
CA MET A 559 9.33 17.41 7.40
C MET A 559 9.88 16.74 6.14
N ARG A 560 11.16 16.95 5.78
CA ARG A 560 11.80 16.22 4.67
C ARG A 560 11.95 14.73 4.96
N VAL A 561 12.31 14.37 6.20
CA VAL A 561 12.36 12.95 6.62
C VAL A 561 10.96 12.32 6.57
N PHE A 562 9.91 13.06 6.95
CA PHE A 562 8.53 12.61 6.82
C PHE A 562 8.10 12.45 5.36
N GLU A 563 8.53 13.35 4.47
CA GLU A 563 8.29 13.26 3.02
C GLU A 563 8.94 12.04 2.41
N GLU A 564 10.22 11.77 2.72
CA GLU A 564 10.91 10.57 2.25
C GLU A 564 10.22 9.28 2.71
N PHE A 565 9.75 9.24 3.96
CA PHE A 565 8.97 8.11 4.46
C PHE A 565 7.62 7.98 3.75
N SER A 566 6.86 9.07 3.61
CA SER A 566 5.52 9.05 3.02
C SER A 566 5.55 8.61 1.55
N PHE A 567 6.54 9.05 0.78
CA PHE A 567 6.73 8.62 -0.61
C PHE A 567 7.24 7.17 -0.76
N SER A 568 7.66 6.52 0.33
CA SER A 568 7.99 5.09 0.31
C SER A 568 6.77 4.17 0.44
N ILE A 569 5.60 4.70 0.80
CA ILE A 569 4.43 3.87 1.06
C ILE A 569 3.74 3.52 -0.27
N HIS A 570 3.78 2.24 -0.65
CA HIS A 570 3.15 1.74 -1.87
C HIS A 570 1.77 1.12 -1.60
N PHE A 571 0.93 1.07 -2.64
CA PHE A 571 -0.21 0.15 -2.67
C PHE A 571 0.29 -1.30 -2.68
N PRO A 572 -0.47 -2.28 -2.15
CA PRO A 572 -0.20 -3.69 -2.41
C PRO A 572 -0.51 -4.05 -3.88
N PRO A 573 -0.21 -5.30 -4.31
CA PRO A 573 -0.68 -5.80 -5.60
C PRO A 573 -2.20 -5.64 -5.73
N ASN A 574 -2.70 -5.37 -6.94
CA ASN A 574 -4.12 -5.27 -7.17
C ASN A 574 -4.74 -6.67 -7.24
N PRO A 575 -5.64 -7.05 -6.30
CA PRO A 575 -6.18 -8.40 -6.26
C PRO A 575 -7.23 -8.68 -7.36
N ASP A 576 -7.68 -7.65 -8.08
CA ASP A 576 -8.61 -7.79 -9.19
C ASP A 576 -7.87 -7.85 -10.55
N GLU A 577 -6.58 -7.46 -10.59
CA GLU A 577 -5.74 -7.62 -11.77
C GLU A 577 -5.34 -9.10 -11.97
N PRO A 578 -5.44 -9.67 -13.18
CA PRO A 578 -5.04 -11.05 -13.44
C PRO A 578 -3.57 -11.31 -13.09
N ILE A 579 -3.26 -12.47 -12.50
CA ILE A 579 -1.92 -12.85 -11.99
C ILE A 579 -0.81 -12.75 -13.06
N GLU A 580 -1.17 -12.85 -14.33
CA GLU A 580 -0.30 -12.66 -15.48
C GLU A 580 0.05 -11.19 -15.74
N ARG A 581 -0.41 -10.24 -14.92
CA ARG A 581 -0.21 -8.79 -15.08
C ARG A 581 -0.56 -8.32 -16.49
N ARG A 582 -1.71 -8.79 -16.96
CA ARG A 582 -2.30 -8.51 -18.28
C ARG A 582 -3.78 -8.36 -18.07
N TYR A 583 -4.33 -7.25 -18.54
CA TYR A 583 -5.76 -6.98 -18.44
C TYR A 583 -6.59 -8.10 -19.08
N SER A 584 -7.71 -8.43 -18.45
CA SER A 584 -8.62 -9.48 -18.90
C SER A 584 -9.38 -9.10 -20.18
N GLY A 585 -9.87 -10.12 -20.88
CA GLY A 585 -10.71 -9.97 -22.07
C GLY A 585 -9.91 -9.94 -23.38
N SER A 586 -10.45 -9.25 -24.39
CA SER A 586 -9.88 -9.18 -25.74
C SER A 586 -9.84 -7.74 -26.24
N PHE A 587 -8.75 -7.37 -26.90
CA PHE A 587 -8.54 -6.00 -27.38
C PHE A 587 -9.32 -5.66 -28.66
N GLY A 588 -9.74 -6.66 -29.45
CA GLY A 588 -10.40 -6.44 -30.74
C GLY A 588 -9.51 -5.70 -31.74
N ALA A 589 -10.13 -5.03 -32.71
CA ALA A 589 -9.42 -4.15 -33.64
C ALA A 589 -9.01 -2.83 -32.96
N LYS A 590 -7.83 -2.29 -33.32
CA LYS A 590 -7.14 -1.23 -32.56
C LYS A 590 -8.01 -0.01 -32.18
N ASP A 591 -8.85 0.51 -33.07
CA ASP A 591 -9.62 1.74 -32.82
C ASP A 591 -11.16 1.53 -32.92
N ALA A 592 -11.59 0.29 -33.17
CA ALA A 592 -13.00 -0.08 -33.16
C ALA A 592 -13.49 -0.26 -31.72
N GLU A 593 -14.78 -0.08 -31.45
CA GLU A 593 -15.37 -0.30 -30.12
C GLU A 593 -15.78 -1.78 -29.91
N ASP A 594 -14.96 -2.73 -30.41
CA ASP A 594 -15.15 -4.18 -30.33
C ASP A 594 -14.20 -4.83 -29.29
N GLY A 595 -14.40 -6.11 -28.98
CA GLY A 595 -13.62 -6.82 -27.96
C GLY A 595 -14.40 -7.02 -26.66
N SER A 596 -13.69 -7.25 -25.54
CA SER A 596 -14.32 -7.59 -24.26
C SER A 596 -13.43 -7.28 -23.04
N GLY A 597 -14.05 -7.26 -21.85
CA GLY A 597 -13.34 -7.19 -20.57
C GLY A 597 -12.58 -5.88 -20.33
N ALA A 598 -11.53 -5.96 -19.50
CA ALA A 598 -10.67 -4.81 -19.18
C ALA A 598 -9.89 -4.29 -20.40
N LEU A 599 -9.57 -5.14 -21.38
CA LEU A 599 -8.90 -4.70 -22.61
C LEU A 599 -9.79 -3.82 -23.49
N LEU A 600 -11.08 -4.14 -23.63
CA LEU A 600 -12.05 -3.21 -24.22
C LEU A 600 -12.12 -1.93 -23.39
N GLY A 601 -12.17 -2.03 -22.05
CA GLY A 601 -12.16 -0.88 -21.15
C GLY A 601 -10.98 0.05 -21.35
N LEU A 602 -9.75 -0.49 -21.42
CA LEU A 602 -8.51 0.24 -21.71
C LEU A 602 -8.60 0.97 -23.06
N LYS A 603 -9.10 0.28 -24.10
CA LYS A 603 -9.26 0.87 -25.43
C LYS A 603 -10.26 2.01 -25.44
N LEU A 604 -11.42 1.83 -24.81
CA LEU A 604 -12.45 2.88 -24.70
C LEU A 604 -11.95 4.05 -23.87
N PHE A 605 -11.23 3.79 -22.78
CA PHE A 605 -10.63 4.82 -21.92
C PHE A 605 -9.70 5.77 -22.69
N HIS A 606 -9.04 5.28 -23.74
CA HIS A 606 -8.15 6.06 -24.61
C HIS A 606 -8.87 6.66 -25.81
N THR A 607 -9.76 5.91 -26.46
CA THR A 607 -10.26 6.27 -27.80
C THR A 607 -11.68 6.80 -27.80
N ARG A 608 -12.49 6.54 -26.77
CA ARG A 608 -13.89 6.95 -26.75
C ARG A 608 -14.03 8.38 -26.28
N ALA A 609 -14.59 9.23 -27.14
CA ALA A 609 -15.01 10.57 -26.76
C ALA A 609 -16.25 10.49 -25.85
N LEU A 610 -16.26 11.24 -24.74
CA LEU A 610 -17.42 11.37 -23.85
C LEU A 610 -18.47 12.29 -24.51
N ARG A 611 -19.49 11.68 -25.12
CA ARG A 611 -20.61 12.35 -25.81
C ARG A 611 -21.92 11.62 -25.54
N ASP A 612 -23.01 12.38 -25.58
CA ASP A 612 -24.37 11.84 -25.55
C ASP A 612 -24.60 10.91 -26.76
N PRO A 613 -24.96 9.63 -26.56
CA PRO A 613 -25.07 8.65 -27.64
C PRO A 613 -26.42 8.68 -28.38
N LEU A 614 -27.34 9.61 -28.04
CA LEU A 614 -28.54 9.90 -28.82
C LEU A 614 -28.36 11.15 -29.67
N THR A 615 -27.76 12.19 -29.10
CA THR A 615 -27.60 13.50 -29.77
C THR A 615 -26.21 13.70 -30.39
N ASN A 616 -25.24 12.84 -30.06
CA ASN A 616 -23.81 12.96 -30.40
C ASN A 616 -23.16 14.27 -29.91
N VAL A 617 -23.78 14.91 -28.93
CA VAL A 617 -23.34 16.17 -28.34
C VAL A 617 -22.44 15.88 -27.14
N ALA A 618 -21.28 16.52 -27.06
CA ALA A 618 -20.45 16.48 -25.86
C ALA A 618 -21.05 17.37 -24.76
N GLU A 619 -21.06 16.93 -23.51
CA GLU A 619 -21.31 17.85 -22.40
C GLU A 619 -20.15 18.84 -22.28
N ALA A 620 -20.41 20.11 -21.96
CA ALA A 620 -19.34 21.09 -21.76
C ALA A 620 -18.30 20.70 -20.69
N ARG A 621 -18.66 19.84 -19.72
CA ARG A 621 -17.75 19.37 -18.65
C ARG A 621 -16.63 18.47 -19.18
N SER A 622 -16.99 17.50 -20.02
CA SER A 622 -16.05 16.57 -20.65
C SER A 622 -15.51 17.11 -21.97
N ALA A 623 -16.28 18.00 -22.61
CA ALA A 623 -16.01 18.60 -23.91
C ALA A 623 -15.70 17.57 -25.02
N GLY A 624 -16.15 16.32 -24.88
CA GLY A 624 -15.84 15.26 -25.84
C GLY A 624 -14.49 14.59 -25.62
N ARG A 625 -13.79 14.89 -24.51
CA ARG A 625 -12.54 14.23 -24.15
C ARG A 625 -12.77 12.75 -23.84
N SER A 626 -11.76 11.93 -24.06
CA SER A 626 -11.64 10.57 -23.51
C SER A 626 -11.03 10.62 -22.11
N CYS A 627 -11.23 9.56 -21.33
CA CYS A 627 -10.78 9.49 -19.94
C CYS A 627 -9.27 9.71 -19.79
N VAL A 628 -8.44 9.15 -20.70
CA VAL A 628 -6.97 9.26 -20.64
C VAL A 628 -6.47 10.71 -20.73
N GLN A 629 -7.23 11.61 -21.35
CA GLN A 629 -6.81 13.00 -21.54
C GLN A 629 -6.77 13.80 -20.24
N CYS A 630 -7.46 13.33 -19.19
CA CYS A 630 -7.28 13.79 -17.82
C CYS A 630 -6.47 12.77 -17.00
N HIS A 631 -6.74 11.48 -17.17
CA HIS A 631 -6.15 10.41 -16.37
C HIS A 631 -4.97 9.71 -17.09
N SER A 632 -3.85 10.42 -17.22
CA SER A 632 -2.63 9.90 -17.85
C SER A 632 -1.99 8.73 -17.06
N LEU A 633 -1.48 7.74 -17.79
CA LEU A 633 -0.76 6.58 -17.24
C LEU A 633 0.66 6.97 -16.72
N PRO A 634 1.28 6.21 -15.79
CA PRO A 634 0.80 4.96 -15.18
C PRO A 634 -0.10 5.20 -13.95
N ALA A 635 -0.11 6.40 -13.37
CA ALA A 635 -0.87 6.67 -12.15
C ALA A 635 -2.38 6.76 -12.40
N GLY A 636 -2.79 7.06 -13.64
CA GLY A 636 -4.14 7.51 -13.93
C GLY A 636 -4.36 8.96 -13.50
N SER A 637 -3.34 9.81 -13.60
CA SER A 637 -3.42 11.25 -13.31
C SER A 637 -2.41 12.00 -14.18
N ASN A 638 -2.85 13.11 -14.75
CA ASN A 638 -1.98 14.07 -15.42
C ASN A 638 -1.32 15.08 -14.46
N ASN A 639 -1.57 14.97 -13.14
CA ASN A 639 -1.09 15.88 -12.10
C ASN A 639 -1.53 17.35 -12.33
N ARG A 640 -2.67 17.56 -12.99
CA ARG A 640 -3.23 18.86 -13.26
C ARG A 640 -4.54 19.07 -12.51
N LEU A 641 -4.90 20.35 -12.42
CA LEU A 641 -6.15 20.81 -11.89
C LEU A 641 -7.16 20.97 -13.02
N THR A 642 -8.38 20.52 -12.81
CA THR A 642 -9.50 20.74 -13.74
C THR A 642 -10.64 21.46 -13.01
N SER A 643 -11.43 22.25 -13.73
CA SER A 643 -12.69 22.75 -13.18
C SER A 643 -13.76 21.69 -13.38
N PHE A 644 -14.35 21.21 -12.29
CA PHE A 644 -15.42 20.23 -12.35
C PHE A 644 -16.48 20.54 -11.29
N SER A 645 -17.75 20.58 -11.69
CA SER A 645 -18.88 20.80 -10.78
C SER A 645 -19.61 19.48 -10.53
N LEU A 646 -19.14 18.69 -9.57
CA LEU A 646 -19.91 17.58 -8.99
C LEU A 646 -20.55 18.10 -7.70
N GLY A 647 -21.88 18.20 -7.66
CA GLY A 647 -22.62 18.56 -6.43
C GLY A 647 -22.80 20.06 -6.15
N GLY A 648 -22.83 20.91 -7.19
CA GLY A 648 -23.41 22.26 -7.10
C GLY A 648 -22.50 23.41 -6.66
N ILE A 649 -21.26 23.17 -6.23
CA ILE A 649 -20.26 24.23 -5.99
C ILE A 649 -19.14 24.10 -7.03
N PRO A 650 -19.09 24.96 -8.07
CA PRO A 650 -18.00 25.00 -9.02
C PRO A 650 -16.68 25.26 -8.28
N GLN A 651 -15.74 24.31 -8.36
CA GLN A 651 -14.39 24.51 -7.82
C GLN A 651 -13.36 23.81 -8.71
N VAL A 652 -12.12 24.28 -8.59
CA VAL A 652 -10.97 23.60 -9.18
C VAL A 652 -10.64 22.38 -8.31
N ILE A 653 -10.46 21.23 -8.94
CA ILE A 653 -10.06 19.97 -8.30
C ILE A 653 -8.84 19.40 -8.99
N GLU A 654 -8.03 18.65 -8.25
CA GLU A 654 -6.97 17.86 -8.87
C GLU A 654 -7.58 16.64 -9.58
N THR A 655 -6.93 16.17 -10.65
CA THR A 655 -7.33 14.94 -11.34
C THR A 655 -6.71 13.74 -10.61
N PRO A 656 -7.44 13.03 -9.74
CA PRO A 656 -6.84 12.06 -8.84
C PRO A 656 -6.32 10.84 -9.61
N HIS A 657 -5.27 10.23 -9.07
CA HIS A 657 -4.77 8.95 -9.57
C HIS A 657 -5.82 7.85 -9.42
N LEU A 658 -5.80 6.87 -10.33
CA LEU A 658 -6.79 5.78 -10.39
C LEU A 658 -6.36 4.52 -9.64
N ARG A 659 -5.12 4.48 -9.14
CA ARG A 659 -4.61 3.34 -8.35
C ARG A 659 -5.37 3.19 -7.04
N GLY A 660 -5.80 1.97 -6.73
CA GLY A 660 -6.46 1.62 -5.47
C GLY A 660 -7.94 2.01 -5.38
N LEU A 661 -8.58 2.41 -6.49
CA LEU A 661 -10.01 2.79 -6.51
C LEU A 661 -10.94 1.68 -6.00
N GLN A 662 -10.62 0.43 -6.28
CA GLN A 662 -11.37 -0.74 -5.83
C GLN A 662 -11.42 -0.86 -4.30
N ALA A 663 -10.47 -0.26 -3.58
CA ALA A 663 -10.47 -0.23 -2.13
C ALA A 663 -11.47 0.81 -1.57
N LYS A 664 -11.97 1.74 -2.40
CA LYS A 664 -12.97 2.76 -2.02
C LYS A 664 -14.41 2.35 -2.31
N GLU A 665 -14.64 1.28 -3.06
CA GLU A 665 -16.01 0.83 -3.35
C GLU A 665 -16.67 0.32 -2.06
N ALA A 666 -17.96 0.62 -1.92
CA ALA A 666 -18.87 -0.02 -0.98
C ALA A 666 -19.06 -1.48 -1.44
N ARG A 667 -18.07 -2.32 -1.12
CA ARG A 667 -18.04 -3.70 -1.59
C ARG A 667 -19.23 -4.45 -1.00
N TRP A 668 -20.23 -4.70 -1.84
CA TRP A 668 -21.14 -5.87 -1.95
C TRP A 668 -22.34 -5.60 -2.90
N ILE A 669 -22.37 -4.49 -3.66
CA ILE A 669 -23.41 -4.24 -4.69
C ILE A 669 -23.29 -5.15 -5.93
N PHE A 670 -22.15 -5.79 -6.17
CA PHE A 670 -21.95 -6.67 -7.33
C PHE A 670 -22.13 -8.16 -6.97
N ASP A 671 -23.39 -8.58 -6.81
CA ASP A 671 -23.80 -9.98 -7.04
C ASP A 671 -24.73 -9.99 -8.27
N PRO A 672 -24.38 -10.69 -9.37
CA PRO A 672 -25.30 -10.86 -10.50
C PRO A 672 -26.61 -11.59 -10.14
N PHE A 673 -26.68 -12.23 -8.97
CA PHE A 673 -27.83 -13.00 -8.48
C PHE A 673 -28.63 -12.30 -7.36
N GLN A 674 -28.21 -11.14 -6.87
CA GLN A 674 -28.95 -10.38 -5.86
C GLN A 674 -29.01 -8.90 -6.20
N THR A 675 -30.23 -8.37 -6.35
CA THR A 675 -30.52 -6.93 -6.35
C THR A 675 -30.29 -6.39 -4.94
N SER A 676 -29.04 -6.18 -4.52
CA SER A 676 -28.76 -5.85 -3.11
C SER A 676 -29.14 -4.40 -2.78
N LYS A 677 -29.94 -4.22 -1.72
CA LYS A 677 -30.19 -2.94 -1.02
C LYS A 677 -29.17 -2.68 0.11
N ILE A 678 -28.01 -3.36 0.08
CA ILE A 678 -27.01 -3.26 1.14
C ILE A 678 -26.41 -1.86 1.12
N THR A 679 -26.56 -1.12 2.22
CA THR A 679 -26.11 0.27 2.33
C THR A 679 -24.96 0.34 3.31
N THR A 680 -23.70 0.21 2.88
CA THR A 680 -22.54 0.31 3.79
C THR A 680 -21.82 1.67 3.72
N ASN A 681 -22.47 2.71 3.20
CA ASN A 681 -21.87 4.00 2.80
C ASN A 681 -21.70 5.07 3.91
N GLU A 682 -20.54 5.09 4.56
CA GLU A 682 -19.85 6.37 4.89
C GLU A 682 -18.54 6.53 4.07
N PHE A 683 -18.27 5.55 3.19
CA PHE A 683 -17.03 5.34 2.46
C PHE A 683 -17.36 4.93 1.03
N GLY A 684 -16.91 5.70 0.04
CA GLY A 684 -17.28 5.53 -1.36
C GLY A 684 -16.39 6.30 -2.34
N LEU A 685 -16.83 6.36 -3.60
CA LEU A 685 -16.25 7.20 -4.64
C LEU A 685 -16.70 8.66 -4.56
N GLY A 686 -16.05 9.50 -5.37
CA GLY A 686 -16.10 10.95 -5.22
C GLY A 686 -15.26 11.45 -4.04
N ASN A 687 -15.22 12.76 -3.88
CA ASN A 687 -14.48 13.43 -2.80
C ASN A 687 -15.25 13.42 -1.47
N SER A 688 -16.59 13.33 -1.49
CA SER A 688 -17.44 13.18 -0.31
C SER A 688 -17.72 11.74 0.10
N GLY A 689 -17.38 10.75 -0.75
CA GLY A 689 -17.67 9.34 -0.50
C GLY A 689 -19.11 8.93 -0.79
N ALA A 690 -19.90 9.78 -1.46
CA ALA A 690 -21.33 9.57 -1.63
C ALA A 690 -21.68 8.47 -2.64
N GLN A 691 -20.86 8.27 -3.67
CA GLN A 691 -21.13 7.26 -4.70
C GLN A 691 -20.62 5.89 -4.26
N ALA A 692 -21.43 4.86 -4.41
CA ALA A 692 -21.15 3.55 -3.82
C ALA A 692 -19.99 2.83 -4.53
N ASP A 693 -19.91 2.90 -5.85
CA ASP A 693 -18.91 2.17 -6.63
C ASP A 693 -18.52 2.89 -7.94
N ILE A 694 -17.61 2.29 -8.72
CA ILE A 694 -17.12 2.85 -9.99
C ILE A 694 -18.25 3.07 -11.01
N VAL A 695 -19.24 2.18 -11.06
CA VAL A 695 -20.36 2.27 -12.00
C VAL A 695 -21.27 3.41 -11.59
N ASP A 696 -21.67 3.47 -10.31
CA ASP A 696 -22.51 4.53 -9.75
C ASP A 696 -21.83 5.90 -9.90
N PHE A 697 -20.53 6.01 -9.59
CA PHE A 697 -19.78 7.24 -9.81
C PHE A 697 -19.75 7.66 -11.27
N THR A 698 -19.53 6.72 -12.18
CA THR A 698 -19.43 7.03 -13.61
C THR A 698 -20.80 7.41 -14.16
N GLN A 699 -21.88 6.75 -13.74
CA GLN A 699 -23.24 7.15 -14.10
C GLN A 699 -23.59 8.52 -13.53
N PHE A 700 -23.28 8.80 -12.27
CA PHE A 700 -23.54 10.10 -11.66
C PHE A 700 -22.80 11.24 -12.37
N GLY A 701 -21.51 11.03 -12.69
CA GLY A 701 -20.66 12.05 -13.30
C GLY A 701 -20.79 12.17 -14.82
N PHE A 702 -21.19 11.09 -15.50
CA PHE A 702 -21.12 10.93 -16.97
C PHE A 702 -22.36 10.21 -17.54
N ALA A 703 -23.53 10.27 -16.87
CA ALA A 703 -24.77 9.62 -17.34
C ALA A 703 -25.15 9.97 -18.77
N HIS A 704 -24.89 11.21 -19.18
CA HIS A 704 -25.10 11.65 -20.56
C HIS A 704 -24.27 10.82 -21.55
N ASP A 705 -23.05 10.44 -21.19
CA ASP A 705 -22.11 9.74 -22.07
C ASP A 705 -22.29 8.21 -22.12
N PHE A 706 -23.05 7.64 -21.17
CA PHE A 706 -23.28 6.20 -21.01
C PHE A 706 -24.76 5.90 -20.73
N LEU A 707 -25.62 6.03 -21.75
CA LEU A 707 -27.02 5.64 -21.63
C LEU A 707 -27.20 4.13 -21.41
N LYS A 708 -28.37 3.70 -20.94
CA LYS A 708 -28.71 2.29 -20.64
C LYS A 708 -28.34 1.30 -21.77
N LYS A 709 -28.46 1.72 -23.04
CA LYS A 709 -28.09 0.92 -24.23
C LYS A 709 -26.59 0.66 -24.38
N GLU A 710 -25.73 1.38 -23.66
CA GLU A 710 -24.26 1.27 -23.70
C GLU A 710 -23.68 0.71 -22.40
N LYS A 711 -24.50 0.02 -21.60
CA LYS A 711 -24.07 -0.59 -20.33
C LYS A 711 -22.82 -1.47 -20.47
N ASN A 712 -22.70 -2.22 -21.56
CA ASN A 712 -21.52 -3.05 -21.84
C ASN A 712 -20.19 -2.24 -21.90
N LYS A 713 -20.23 -1.01 -22.44
CA LYS A 713 -19.07 -0.13 -22.53
C LYS A 713 -18.68 0.43 -21.16
N LEU A 714 -19.69 0.83 -20.39
CA LEU A 714 -19.51 1.26 -19.00
C LEU A 714 -18.93 0.13 -18.14
N ASP A 715 -19.47 -1.08 -18.26
CA ASP A 715 -18.98 -2.26 -17.54
C ASP A 715 -17.54 -2.59 -17.93
N ALA A 716 -17.16 -2.43 -19.21
CA ALA A 716 -15.79 -2.62 -19.66
C ALA A 716 -14.82 -1.59 -19.05
N ILE A 717 -15.18 -0.30 -19.03
CA ILE A 717 -14.37 0.76 -18.38
C ILE A 717 -14.26 0.48 -16.88
N ALA A 718 -15.37 0.17 -16.20
CA ALA A 718 -15.36 -0.17 -14.79
C ALA A 718 -14.48 -1.39 -14.49
N ARG A 719 -14.49 -2.40 -15.37
CA ARG A 719 -13.60 -3.56 -15.27
C ARG A 719 -12.13 -3.16 -15.40
N PHE A 720 -11.78 -2.33 -16.37
CA PHE A 720 -10.41 -1.78 -16.49
C PHE A 720 -9.97 -1.02 -15.23
N LEU A 721 -10.84 -0.17 -14.68
CA LEU A 721 -10.53 0.60 -13.47
C LEU A 721 -10.37 -0.29 -12.23
N ARG A 722 -11.09 -1.41 -12.14
CA ARG A 722 -10.88 -2.41 -11.07
C ARG A 722 -9.56 -3.16 -11.23
N GLU A 723 -9.14 -3.47 -12.46
CA GLU A 723 -7.87 -4.13 -12.74
C GLU A 723 -6.66 -3.18 -12.79
N PHE A 724 -6.86 -1.87 -12.62
CA PHE A 724 -5.83 -0.85 -12.84
C PHE A 724 -4.53 -1.15 -12.07
N ASP A 725 -3.38 -1.09 -12.78
CA ASP A 725 -2.09 -1.55 -12.25
C ASP A 725 -1.62 -0.62 -11.11
N THR A 726 -1.26 -1.19 -9.97
CA THR A 726 -0.81 -0.42 -8.79
C THR A 726 0.68 -0.08 -8.82
N GLY A 727 1.40 -0.56 -9.82
CA GLY A 727 2.85 -0.54 -9.95
C GLY A 727 3.49 -1.87 -9.53
N ILE A 728 2.80 -2.73 -8.78
CA ILE A 728 3.30 -4.02 -8.29
C ILE A 728 2.53 -5.14 -8.96
N ALA A 729 3.25 -6.12 -9.51
CA ALA A 729 2.63 -7.25 -10.19
C ALA A 729 1.71 -8.05 -9.23
N PRO A 730 0.52 -8.48 -9.67
CA PRO A 730 -0.42 -9.31 -8.88
C PRO A 730 0.15 -10.67 -8.48
N SER A 731 1.23 -11.12 -9.12
CA SER A 731 1.93 -12.34 -8.70
C SER A 731 2.78 -12.15 -7.43
N VAL A 732 3.15 -10.92 -7.06
CA VAL A 732 3.93 -10.65 -5.83
C VAL A 732 3.10 -11.06 -4.62
N GLY A 733 3.67 -11.88 -3.75
CA GLY A 733 2.95 -12.47 -2.63
C GLY A 733 2.72 -13.97 -2.79
N LEU A 734 2.40 -14.41 -4.02
CA LEU A 734 2.03 -15.79 -4.27
C LEU A 734 3.12 -16.76 -3.82
N SER A 735 2.67 -17.87 -3.24
CA SER A 735 3.52 -18.92 -2.70
C SER A 735 3.11 -20.29 -3.23
N TRP A 736 4.08 -21.20 -3.35
CA TRP A 736 3.84 -22.59 -3.69
C TRP A 736 4.77 -23.52 -2.91
N THR A 737 4.19 -24.47 -2.16
CA THR A 737 4.96 -25.47 -1.41
C THR A 737 5.06 -26.76 -2.21
N VAL A 738 6.29 -27.23 -2.42
CA VAL A 738 6.58 -28.55 -2.99
C VAL A 738 7.13 -29.45 -1.89
N ALA A 739 6.51 -30.62 -1.76
CA ALA A 739 6.93 -31.71 -0.87
C ALA A 739 7.32 -32.93 -1.72
N PRO A 740 8.01 -33.94 -1.16
CA PRO A 740 8.35 -35.16 -1.88
C PRO A 740 7.14 -35.81 -2.56
N GLY A 741 7.29 -36.18 -3.83
CA GLY A 741 6.23 -36.76 -4.66
C GLY A 741 5.32 -35.74 -5.35
N GLN A 742 5.54 -34.43 -5.17
CA GLN A 742 4.78 -33.34 -5.81
C GLN A 742 5.58 -32.59 -6.88
N GLU A 743 6.80 -33.02 -7.16
CA GLU A 743 7.76 -32.33 -8.03
C GLU A 743 7.27 -32.23 -9.48
N SER A 744 6.58 -33.26 -9.96
CA SER A 744 6.06 -33.37 -11.33
C SER A 744 4.56 -33.06 -11.46
N SER A 745 3.90 -32.68 -10.37
CA SER A 745 2.45 -32.41 -10.38
C SER A 745 2.11 -31.28 -11.35
N PRO A 746 0.93 -31.30 -12.01
CA PRO A 746 0.53 -30.24 -12.93
C PRO A 746 0.51 -28.84 -12.27
N GLY A 747 0.06 -28.76 -11.02
CA GLY A 747 0.06 -27.52 -10.23
C GLY A 747 1.47 -26.99 -9.97
N THR A 748 2.42 -27.85 -9.62
CA THR A 748 3.83 -27.45 -9.45
C THR A 748 4.41 -26.93 -10.75
N ARG A 749 4.19 -27.63 -11.88
CA ARG A 749 4.70 -27.18 -13.18
C ARG A 749 4.14 -25.80 -13.55
N PHE A 750 2.81 -25.64 -13.49
CA PHE A 750 2.13 -24.38 -13.79
C PHE A 750 2.65 -23.22 -12.94
N MET A 751 2.70 -23.39 -11.61
CA MET A 751 3.09 -22.31 -10.71
C MET A 751 4.57 -21.94 -10.87
N LEU A 752 5.46 -22.91 -11.08
CA LEU A 752 6.88 -22.61 -11.31
C LEU A 752 7.11 -21.95 -12.67
N ASP A 753 6.38 -22.34 -13.72
CA ASP A 753 6.43 -21.67 -15.02
C ASP A 753 5.95 -20.22 -14.93
N LEU A 754 4.84 -19.98 -14.23
CA LEU A 754 4.36 -18.63 -13.94
C LEU A 754 5.42 -17.82 -13.19
N PHE A 755 5.95 -18.35 -12.09
CA PHE A 755 6.90 -17.65 -11.22
C PHE A 755 8.20 -17.32 -11.96
N GLU A 756 8.83 -18.29 -12.61
CA GLU A 756 10.04 -18.03 -13.38
C GLU A 756 9.77 -17.08 -14.56
N GLY A 757 8.62 -17.20 -15.23
CA GLY A 757 8.20 -16.29 -16.30
C GLY A 757 8.07 -14.84 -15.82
N LYS A 758 7.44 -14.61 -14.67
CA LYS A 758 7.33 -13.28 -14.04
C LYS A 758 8.68 -12.68 -13.69
N THR A 759 9.61 -13.51 -13.22
CA THR A 759 10.98 -13.06 -12.94
C THR A 759 11.79 -12.78 -14.20
N ARG A 760 11.62 -13.56 -15.28
CA ARG A 760 12.24 -13.27 -16.58
C ARG A 760 11.72 -11.97 -17.21
N SER A 761 10.47 -11.60 -16.97
CA SER A 761 9.90 -10.33 -17.43
C SER A 761 10.24 -9.12 -16.56
N ALA A 762 11.04 -9.30 -15.50
CA ALA A 762 11.30 -8.27 -14.49
C ALA A 762 10.00 -7.64 -13.94
N ASP A 763 8.99 -8.47 -13.68
CA ASP A 763 7.74 -8.06 -13.01
C ASP A 763 7.79 -8.33 -11.50
N ALA A 764 8.50 -9.38 -11.09
CA ALA A 764 8.67 -9.77 -9.69
C ALA A 764 9.95 -10.63 -9.48
N GLY A 765 10.45 -10.74 -8.25
CA GLY A 765 11.60 -11.59 -7.93
C GLY A 765 11.16 -12.95 -7.37
N LEU A 766 11.96 -14.01 -7.51
CA LEU A 766 11.61 -15.34 -6.99
C LEU A 766 12.63 -15.83 -5.96
N ALA A 767 12.14 -16.11 -4.75
CA ALA A 767 12.90 -16.73 -3.66
C ALA A 767 12.36 -18.13 -3.34
N VAL A 768 13.19 -18.96 -2.73
CA VAL A 768 12.84 -20.31 -2.27
C VAL A 768 13.40 -20.49 -0.87
N HIS A 769 12.52 -20.82 0.07
CA HIS A 769 12.93 -21.36 1.37
C HIS A 769 12.95 -22.88 1.28
N ALA A 770 14.08 -23.47 1.61
CA ALA A 770 14.27 -24.91 1.59
C ALA A 770 14.49 -25.41 3.01
N LEU A 771 13.71 -26.40 3.42
CA LEU A 771 13.99 -27.22 4.59
C LEU A 771 14.43 -28.59 4.07
N LEU A 772 15.72 -28.91 4.22
CA LEU A 772 16.31 -30.15 3.70
C LEU A 772 17.05 -30.87 4.82
N ALA A 773 16.65 -32.11 5.13
CA ALA A 773 17.20 -32.90 6.22
C ALA A 773 17.29 -32.12 7.56
N GLY A 774 16.27 -31.31 7.83
CA GLY A 774 16.18 -30.46 9.04
C GLY A 774 17.01 -29.17 9.02
N LYS A 775 17.68 -28.82 7.91
CA LYS A 775 18.45 -27.58 7.75
C LYS A 775 17.72 -26.58 6.85
N GLU A 776 17.68 -25.32 7.26
CA GLU A 776 17.18 -24.22 6.43
C GLU A 776 18.25 -23.77 5.43
N LEU A 777 17.87 -23.71 4.16
CA LEU A 777 18.66 -23.13 3.07
C LEU A 777 17.80 -22.16 2.26
N GLY A 778 18.44 -21.23 1.58
CA GLY A 778 17.81 -20.24 0.74
C GLY A 778 18.25 -20.35 -0.70
N PHE A 779 17.32 -20.23 -1.65
CA PHE A 779 17.65 -20.05 -3.06
C PHE A 779 16.91 -18.85 -3.67
N TRP A 780 17.49 -18.23 -4.69
CA TRP A 780 16.82 -17.22 -5.50
C TRP A 780 17.00 -17.54 -6.98
N PHE A 781 16.04 -17.17 -7.82
CA PHE A 781 16.09 -17.43 -9.25
C PHE A 781 16.85 -16.34 -9.99
N ASP A 782 17.88 -16.74 -10.75
CA ASP A 782 18.63 -15.88 -11.65
C ASP A 782 18.02 -15.96 -13.06
N PRO A 783 17.27 -14.94 -13.51
CA PRO A 783 16.58 -15.00 -14.80
C PRO A 783 17.54 -14.99 -16.00
N LEU A 784 18.79 -14.54 -15.84
CA LEU A 784 19.78 -14.49 -16.92
C LEU A 784 20.37 -15.86 -17.24
N GLN A 785 20.42 -16.74 -16.24
CA GLN A 785 20.89 -18.11 -16.36
C GLN A 785 19.75 -19.12 -16.46
N GLY A 786 18.53 -18.74 -16.02
CA GLY A 786 17.39 -19.66 -15.94
C GLY A 786 17.56 -20.72 -14.84
N SER A 787 18.24 -20.36 -13.76
CA SER A 787 18.64 -21.29 -12.69
C SER A 787 18.52 -20.66 -11.31
N TYR A 788 18.48 -21.49 -10.28
CA TYR A 788 18.42 -21.10 -8.88
C TYR A 788 19.82 -21.04 -8.26
N ARG A 789 20.06 -20.05 -7.39
CA ARG A 789 21.34 -19.82 -6.72
C ARG A 789 21.17 -19.82 -5.21
N THR A 790 22.04 -20.51 -4.48
CA THR A 790 21.99 -20.51 -3.00
C THR A 790 22.38 -19.16 -2.40
N GLU A 791 21.83 -18.84 -1.23
CA GLU A 791 22.16 -17.66 -0.44
C GLU A 791 22.39 -18.04 1.05
N PRO A 792 23.58 -17.76 1.64
CA PRO A 792 24.84 -17.39 0.97
C PRO A 792 25.52 -18.63 0.33
N GLY A 793 26.25 -18.45 -0.76
CA GLY A 793 27.10 -19.52 -1.33
C GLY A 793 27.06 -19.65 -2.85
N GLY A 794 26.02 -19.13 -3.51
CA GLY A 794 25.99 -18.98 -4.96
C GLY A 794 25.97 -20.28 -5.79
N LYS A 795 25.81 -21.46 -5.17
CA LYS A 795 25.69 -22.75 -5.88
C LYS A 795 24.51 -22.68 -6.84
N VAL A 796 24.76 -23.00 -8.10
CA VAL A 796 23.78 -22.91 -9.19
C VAL A 796 23.11 -24.27 -9.41
N LEU A 797 21.79 -24.30 -9.47
CA LEU A 797 20.98 -25.47 -9.75
C LEU A 797 19.90 -25.14 -10.79
N GLY A 798 19.73 -25.99 -11.80
CA GLY A 798 18.51 -25.96 -12.63
C GLY A 798 17.29 -26.38 -11.82
N ARG A 799 16.08 -26.08 -12.33
CA ARG A 799 14.81 -26.42 -11.66
C ARG A 799 14.73 -27.90 -11.25
N ALA A 800 15.02 -28.81 -12.18
CA ALA A 800 14.97 -30.26 -11.91
C ALA A 800 15.95 -30.68 -10.79
N ALA A 801 17.16 -30.12 -10.78
CA ALA A 801 18.16 -30.42 -9.75
C ALA A 801 17.77 -29.84 -8.39
N LEU A 802 17.11 -28.67 -8.35
CA LEU A 802 16.58 -28.10 -7.11
C LEU A 802 15.46 -28.97 -6.53
N LEU A 803 14.50 -29.39 -7.36
CA LEU A 803 13.40 -30.27 -6.94
C LEU A 803 13.93 -31.63 -6.47
N GLY A 804 14.96 -32.18 -7.14
CA GLY A 804 15.62 -33.43 -6.75
C GLY A 804 16.39 -33.39 -5.42
N LEU A 805 16.43 -32.24 -4.73
CA LEU A 805 16.93 -32.16 -3.36
C LEU A 805 15.94 -32.74 -2.33
N LEU A 806 14.65 -32.83 -2.66
CA LEU A 806 13.61 -33.38 -1.80
C LEU A 806 13.81 -34.90 -1.68
N ARG A 807 14.22 -35.39 -0.50
CA ARG A 807 14.47 -36.82 -0.26
C ARG A 807 13.71 -37.35 0.95
N ALA A 808 13.75 -36.62 2.07
CA ALA A 808 13.06 -37.01 3.29
C ALA A 808 11.61 -36.51 3.27
N SER A 809 10.69 -37.24 3.89
CA SER A 809 9.27 -36.87 3.97
C SER A 809 9.01 -35.51 4.66
N SER A 810 9.98 -35.01 5.43
CA SER A 810 9.96 -33.69 6.06
C SER A 810 10.47 -32.55 5.17
N ASP A 811 11.11 -32.87 4.05
CA ASP A 811 11.73 -31.86 3.19
C ASP A 811 10.67 -30.98 2.52
N ARG A 812 10.95 -29.69 2.38
CA ARG A 812 10.03 -28.72 1.76
C ARG A 812 10.82 -27.71 0.93
N LEU A 813 10.26 -27.35 -0.21
CA LEU A 813 10.64 -26.16 -0.96
C LEU A 813 9.43 -25.23 -1.02
N VAL A 814 9.55 -24.03 -0.45
CA VAL A 814 8.50 -23.00 -0.50
C VAL A 814 8.97 -21.91 -1.45
N PHE A 815 8.38 -21.86 -2.63
CA PHE A 815 8.62 -20.83 -3.63
C PHE A 815 7.78 -19.60 -3.32
N LEU A 816 8.39 -18.42 -3.37
CA LEU A 816 7.77 -17.15 -3.02
C LEU A 816 8.03 -16.13 -4.13
N GLN A 817 6.97 -15.62 -4.75
CA GLN A 817 7.05 -14.42 -5.56
C GLN A 817 7.17 -13.19 -4.66
N THR A 818 8.27 -12.46 -4.82
CA THR A 818 8.69 -11.34 -3.99
C THR A 818 8.63 -10.04 -4.78
N PRO A 819 8.55 -8.86 -4.13
CA PRO A 819 8.80 -7.60 -4.79
C PRO A 819 10.14 -7.64 -5.55
N LEU A 820 10.22 -6.99 -6.71
CA LEU A 820 11.46 -6.95 -7.49
C LEU A 820 12.67 -6.56 -6.63
N GLY A 821 13.79 -7.28 -6.74
CA GLY A 821 15.01 -7.08 -5.95
C GLY A 821 14.95 -7.49 -4.47
N SER A 822 13.80 -7.94 -3.94
CA SER A 822 13.72 -8.52 -2.59
C SER A 822 14.17 -9.98 -2.52
N ALA A 823 14.19 -10.70 -3.65
CA ALA A 823 14.36 -12.16 -3.72
C ALA A 823 15.58 -12.67 -2.93
N ARG A 824 16.74 -12.03 -3.07
CA ARG A 824 17.98 -12.46 -2.39
C ARG A 824 17.88 -12.33 -0.88
N ARG A 825 17.34 -11.20 -0.38
CA ARG A 825 17.11 -11.01 1.06
C ARG A 825 16.11 -12.02 1.59
N VAL A 826 15.01 -12.24 0.88
CA VAL A 826 13.97 -13.19 1.29
C VAL A 826 14.54 -14.60 1.31
N ALA A 827 15.33 -14.99 0.32
CA ALA A 827 15.99 -16.29 0.26
C ALA A 827 16.96 -16.51 1.44
N ALA A 828 17.75 -15.50 1.80
CA ALA A 828 18.77 -15.61 2.84
C ALA A 828 18.19 -16.09 4.19
N PRO A 829 18.68 -17.21 4.77
CA PRO A 829 18.27 -17.64 6.10
C PRO A 829 18.58 -16.59 7.17
N SER A 830 19.60 -15.75 6.99
CA SER A 830 19.91 -14.62 7.89
C SER A 830 18.94 -13.43 7.76
N GLY A 831 18.09 -13.41 6.72
CA GLY A 831 17.31 -12.24 6.34
C GLY A 831 18.15 -11.10 5.74
N ARG A 832 19.42 -11.36 5.40
CA ARG A 832 20.36 -10.41 4.79
C ARG A 832 21.07 -11.05 3.60
N ALA A 833 20.94 -10.46 2.43
CA ALA A 833 21.67 -10.91 1.25
C ALA A 833 23.16 -10.59 1.40
N SER A 834 24.02 -11.51 0.96
CA SER A 834 25.44 -11.24 0.79
C SER A 834 25.67 -10.19 -0.31
N ILE A 835 26.74 -9.40 -0.25
CA ILE A 835 27.06 -8.47 -1.34
C ILE A 835 27.67 -9.27 -2.50
N LEU A 836 27.12 -9.15 -3.71
CA LEU A 836 27.73 -9.77 -4.90
C LEU A 836 28.91 -8.92 -5.36
N ARG A 837 30.12 -9.46 -5.27
CA ARG A 837 31.38 -8.83 -5.71
C ARG A 837 31.79 -9.30 -7.11
N GLY A 838 32.57 -8.50 -7.82
CA GLY A 838 33.01 -8.79 -9.17
C GLY A 838 33.60 -7.55 -9.86
N PRO A 839 34.03 -7.69 -11.13
CA PRO A 839 34.57 -6.56 -11.88
C PRO A 839 33.52 -5.44 -12.05
N PRO A 840 33.98 -4.18 -12.27
CA PRO A 840 33.10 -3.08 -12.63
C PRO A 840 32.34 -3.38 -13.93
N ALA A 841 31.14 -2.82 -14.06
CA ALA A 841 30.35 -3.01 -15.29
C ALA A 841 31.07 -2.37 -16.49
N SER A 842 31.02 -3.03 -17.65
CA SER A 842 31.67 -2.52 -18.87
C SER A 842 30.76 -2.68 -20.08
N ARG A 843 31.09 -1.98 -21.18
CA ARG A 843 30.27 -1.96 -22.42
C ARG A 843 28.81 -1.59 -22.14
N ILE A 844 28.63 -0.59 -21.28
CA ILE A 844 27.34 -0.10 -20.81
C ILE A 844 26.62 0.61 -21.95
N GLU A 845 25.40 0.19 -22.24
CA GLU A 845 24.56 0.73 -23.31
C GLU A 845 23.13 0.92 -22.82
N LEU A 846 22.60 2.13 -23.04
CA LEU A 846 21.20 2.45 -22.89
C LEU A 846 20.44 2.00 -24.14
N LEU A 847 19.60 0.99 -23.93
CA LEU A 847 18.77 0.41 -24.98
C LEU A 847 17.45 1.18 -25.11
N PRO A 848 16.73 1.02 -26.24
CA PRO A 848 15.39 1.56 -26.39
C PRO A 848 14.47 1.14 -25.24
N MET A 849 13.75 2.12 -24.69
CA MET A 849 12.87 1.94 -23.54
C MET A 849 11.61 1.16 -23.94
N PRO A 850 11.35 0.00 -23.31
CA PRO A 850 10.14 -0.77 -23.58
C PRO A 850 8.91 -0.20 -22.89
N VAL A 851 7.77 -0.67 -23.37
CA VAL A 851 6.47 -0.56 -22.70
C VAL A 851 6.33 -1.70 -21.68
N ALA A 852 5.81 -1.41 -20.50
CA ALA A 852 5.54 -2.45 -19.51
C ALA A 852 4.37 -3.36 -19.91
N SER A 853 4.32 -4.58 -19.37
CA SER A 853 3.35 -5.62 -19.70
C SER A 853 1.87 -5.17 -19.74
N PRO A 854 1.32 -4.42 -18.75
CA PRO A 854 -0.08 -4.01 -18.78
C PRO A 854 -0.40 -3.01 -19.91
N TRP A 855 0.58 -2.29 -20.44
CA TRP A 855 0.36 -1.17 -21.37
C TRP A 855 0.71 -1.47 -22.82
N THR A 856 1.11 -2.71 -23.15
CA THR A 856 1.69 -3.09 -24.45
C THR A 856 0.84 -2.75 -25.66
N GLN A 857 -0.48 -2.66 -25.51
CA GLN A 857 -1.41 -2.35 -26.61
C GLN A 857 -1.70 -0.85 -26.77
N VAL A 858 -1.37 -0.01 -25.79
CA VAL A 858 -1.65 1.44 -25.86
C VAL A 858 -0.99 2.12 -27.07
N PRO A 859 0.29 1.84 -27.43
CA PRO A 859 0.92 2.45 -28.61
C PRO A 859 0.29 2.09 -29.96
N LEU A 860 -0.64 1.13 -30.01
CA LEU A 860 -1.38 0.79 -31.24
C LEU A 860 -2.44 1.86 -31.57
N LEU A 861 -2.98 2.52 -30.55
CA LEU A 861 -4.11 3.44 -30.62
C LEU A 861 -3.70 4.80 -31.22
N ASP A 862 -4.52 5.31 -32.12
CA ASP A 862 -4.33 6.66 -32.70
C ASP A 862 -5.63 7.45 -32.90
N LYS A 863 -6.80 6.81 -32.72
CA LYS A 863 -8.08 7.49 -32.76
C LYS A 863 -8.18 8.58 -31.69
N ASN A 864 -8.75 9.72 -32.11
CA ASN A 864 -8.89 10.93 -31.29
C ASN A 864 -7.56 11.50 -30.77
N TRP A 865 -6.43 11.10 -31.37
CA TRP A 865 -5.09 11.60 -31.04
C TRP A 865 -4.47 12.48 -32.13
N ILE A 866 -4.85 12.29 -33.39
CA ILE A 866 -4.32 13.04 -34.54
C ILE A 866 -5.23 14.24 -34.86
N PRO A 867 -4.72 15.49 -34.89
CA PRO A 867 -5.49 16.64 -35.36
C PRO A 867 -5.90 16.47 -36.84
N GLY A 868 -7.08 16.96 -37.22
CA GLY A 868 -7.55 16.93 -38.62
C GLY A 868 -6.59 17.62 -39.62
N PRO A 869 -6.82 17.45 -40.94
CA PRO A 869 -5.93 17.98 -41.99
C PRO A 869 -5.76 19.50 -41.92
N LYS A 870 -4.57 20.00 -42.33
CA LYS A 870 -4.16 21.42 -42.30
C LYS A 870 -5.10 22.39 -43.00
N THR A 871 -5.93 21.90 -43.93
CA THR A 871 -6.90 22.70 -44.71
C THR A 871 -8.23 22.92 -43.96
N HIS A 872 -8.44 22.26 -42.82
CA HIS A 872 -9.58 22.49 -41.93
C HIS A 872 -9.10 23.24 -40.68
N PRO A 873 -9.44 24.54 -40.51
CA PRO A 873 -8.90 25.41 -39.45
C PRO A 873 -9.58 25.20 -38.09
N LYS A 874 -9.54 23.97 -37.58
CA LYS A 874 -9.91 23.64 -36.20
C LYS A 874 -9.00 22.51 -35.67
N ALA A 875 -7.78 22.88 -35.23
CA ALA A 875 -7.04 22.10 -34.23
C ALA A 875 -8.00 21.76 -33.09
N PHE A 876 -8.19 20.48 -32.72
CA PHE A 876 -9.18 19.96 -31.76
C PHE A 876 -10.02 21.05 -31.07
N VAL A 877 -11.02 21.60 -31.78
CA VAL A 877 -11.99 22.48 -31.14
C VAL A 877 -12.96 21.54 -30.46
N TRP A 878 -12.76 21.34 -29.16
CA TRP A 878 -13.69 20.64 -28.30
C TRP A 878 -14.96 21.49 -28.20
N GLU A 879 -15.99 21.14 -28.96
CA GLU A 879 -17.30 21.76 -28.85
C GLU A 879 -18.12 20.94 -27.85
N GLY A 880 -18.39 21.53 -26.69
CA GLY A 880 -19.26 20.95 -25.66
C GLY A 880 -20.48 21.84 -25.44
N VAL A 881 -21.64 21.26 -25.18
CA VAL A 881 -22.88 21.99 -24.93
C VAL A 881 -23.05 22.22 -23.44
N TYR A 882 -23.23 23.48 -23.06
CA TYR A 882 -23.66 23.89 -21.73
C TYR A 882 -25.05 24.50 -21.86
N SER A 883 -26.04 23.96 -21.14
CA SER A 883 -27.43 24.48 -21.14
C SER A 883 -27.97 24.78 -22.55
N GLY A 884 -27.80 23.87 -23.51
CA GLY A 884 -28.27 24.01 -24.89
C GLY A 884 -27.40 24.87 -25.82
N THR A 885 -26.31 25.48 -25.33
CA THR A 885 -25.40 26.33 -26.13
C THR A 885 -24.04 25.66 -26.36
N SER A 886 -23.60 25.57 -27.62
CA SER A 886 -22.25 25.07 -27.97
C SER A 886 -21.17 26.05 -27.48
N THR A 887 -20.27 25.57 -26.63
CA THR A 887 -19.14 26.31 -26.07
C THR A 887 -17.84 25.65 -26.54
N LYS A 888 -16.92 26.45 -27.08
CA LYS A 888 -15.56 25.98 -27.38
C LYS A 888 -14.76 25.82 -26.08
N VAL A 889 -14.22 24.63 -25.85
CA VAL A 889 -13.32 24.36 -24.73
C VAL A 889 -11.88 24.30 -25.27
N PRO A 890 -10.93 25.03 -24.67
CA PRO A 890 -9.53 24.99 -25.06
C PRO A 890 -8.97 23.59 -24.89
N GLU A 891 -8.05 23.27 -25.78
CA GLU A 891 -7.23 22.09 -25.67
C GLU A 891 -6.46 22.06 -24.34
N PRO A 892 -6.41 20.91 -23.64
CA PRO A 892 -5.56 20.73 -22.47
C PRO A 892 -4.08 21.00 -22.79
N VAL A 893 -3.41 21.80 -21.96
CA VAL A 893 -1.98 22.12 -22.09
C VAL A 893 -1.15 20.84 -21.97
N SER A 894 -1.52 19.94 -21.07
CA SER A 894 -0.81 18.67 -20.86
C SER A 894 -0.82 17.80 -22.12
N LEU A 895 -1.96 17.74 -22.81
CA LEU A 895 -2.15 16.98 -24.03
C LEU A 895 -1.43 17.61 -25.22
N LYS A 896 -1.59 18.93 -25.40
CA LYS A 896 -0.87 19.70 -26.43
C LYS A 896 0.63 19.51 -26.30
N ALA A 897 1.16 19.59 -25.08
CA ALA A 897 2.57 19.39 -24.81
C ALA A 897 3.06 18.03 -25.31
N LEU A 898 2.34 16.94 -25.01
CA LEU A 898 2.68 15.60 -25.48
C LEU A 898 2.74 15.52 -27.02
N ARG A 899 1.75 16.07 -27.72
CA ARG A 899 1.70 16.03 -29.18
C ARG A 899 2.75 16.89 -29.85
N VAL A 900 2.93 18.11 -29.38
CA VAL A 900 3.97 19.02 -29.87
C VAL A 900 5.36 18.38 -29.70
N MET A 901 5.62 17.71 -28.58
CA MET A 901 6.86 16.98 -28.37
C MET A 901 7.00 15.76 -29.30
N GLN A 902 5.94 14.99 -29.52
CA GLN A 902 5.94 13.90 -30.51
C GLN A 902 6.23 14.40 -31.93
N LEU A 903 5.55 15.48 -32.36
CA LEU A 903 5.77 16.11 -33.67
C LEU A 903 7.20 16.64 -33.80
N GLY A 904 7.73 17.27 -32.75
CA GLY A 904 9.12 17.71 -32.68
C GLY A 904 10.10 16.55 -32.89
N LEU A 905 9.89 15.42 -32.21
CA LEU A 905 10.72 14.22 -32.39
C LEU A 905 10.63 13.65 -33.81
N LEU A 906 9.43 13.60 -34.40
CA LEU A 906 9.22 13.11 -35.77
C LEU A 906 9.91 13.99 -36.82
N GLN A 907 9.90 15.31 -36.64
CA GLN A 907 10.45 16.27 -37.60
C GLN A 907 11.95 16.52 -37.42
N ASP A 908 12.40 16.69 -36.19
CA ASP A 908 13.75 17.14 -35.84
C ASP A 908 14.68 15.98 -35.46
N SER A 909 14.17 14.75 -35.31
CA SER A 909 14.97 13.57 -34.93
C SER A 909 14.37 12.22 -35.37
N PRO A 910 14.15 12.00 -36.69
CA PRO A 910 13.78 10.69 -37.18
C PRO A 910 14.88 9.67 -36.81
N GLY A 911 14.55 8.66 -36.01
CA GLY A 911 15.50 7.63 -35.58
C GLY A 911 15.56 7.33 -34.07
N PHE A 912 14.81 8.06 -33.23
CA PHE A 912 14.72 7.76 -31.78
C PHE A 912 13.56 6.81 -31.40
N GLY A 913 12.97 6.13 -32.38
CA GLY A 913 11.98 5.06 -32.21
C GLY A 913 10.53 5.48 -32.41
N LEU A 914 10.20 6.77 -32.23
CA LEU A 914 8.87 7.29 -32.56
C LEU A 914 8.72 7.42 -34.09
N GLN A 915 7.68 6.80 -34.66
CA GLN A 915 7.44 6.77 -36.11
C GLN A 915 6.18 7.51 -36.57
N ARG A 916 5.22 7.70 -35.66
CA ARG A 916 3.95 8.37 -35.92
C ARG A 916 3.37 8.94 -34.62
N LEU A 917 2.40 9.84 -34.74
CA LEU A 917 1.58 10.23 -33.60
C LEU A 917 0.74 9.05 -33.11
N ARG A 918 0.69 8.87 -31.80
CA ARG A 918 -0.06 7.80 -31.14
C ARG A 918 -0.30 8.12 -29.67
N HIS A 919 -1.31 7.46 -29.09
CA HIS A 919 -1.39 7.34 -27.63
C HIS A 919 -0.11 6.70 -27.12
N GLU A 920 0.38 7.11 -25.95
CA GLU A 920 1.69 6.65 -25.47
C GLU A 920 1.59 6.04 -24.07
N ALA A 921 2.33 4.96 -23.89
CA ALA A 921 2.40 4.22 -22.65
C ALA A 921 3.56 4.69 -21.75
N PRO A 922 3.49 4.44 -20.44
CA PRO A 922 4.63 4.55 -19.54
C PRO A 922 5.77 3.62 -19.96
N ARG A 923 7.02 4.05 -19.73
CA ARG A 923 8.21 3.31 -20.20
C ARG A 923 9.25 3.08 -19.12
N ARG A 924 9.94 1.95 -19.21
CA ARG A 924 11.05 1.58 -18.31
C ARG A 924 12.38 1.93 -18.96
N PHE A 925 13.38 2.33 -18.18
CA PHE A 925 14.76 2.38 -18.70
C PHE A 925 15.30 0.97 -18.85
N ARG A 926 16.08 0.74 -19.91
CA ARG A 926 16.68 -0.55 -20.24
C ARG A 926 18.18 -0.38 -20.48
N VAL A 927 18.99 -1.18 -19.80
CA VAL A 927 20.45 -1.13 -19.89
C VAL A 927 21.00 -2.51 -20.22
N ALA A 928 21.93 -2.57 -21.17
CA ALA A 928 22.79 -3.72 -21.38
C ALA A 928 24.21 -3.41 -20.94
N ALA A 929 24.85 -4.31 -20.19
CA ALA A 929 26.25 -4.16 -19.80
C ALA A 929 26.86 -5.51 -19.47
N LYS A 930 28.16 -5.68 -19.74
CA LYS A 930 28.92 -6.83 -19.22
C LYS A 930 29.11 -6.66 -17.70
N ASP A 931 29.11 -7.77 -16.97
CA ASP A 931 29.38 -7.82 -15.52
C ASP A 931 28.36 -7.04 -14.65
N LEU A 932 27.17 -6.75 -15.20
CA LEU A 932 26.05 -6.18 -14.46
C LEU A 932 25.48 -7.23 -13.48
N ARG A 933 25.21 -6.82 -12.24
CA ARG A 933 24.82 -7.72 -11.15
C ARG A 933 23.51 -7.28 -10.49
N PRO A 934 22.73 -8.21 -9.92
CA PRO A 934 21.57 -7.86 -9.09
C PRO A 934 21.94 -6.85 -7.99
N GLY A 935 21.09 -5.84 -7.77
CA GLY A 935 21.33 -4.74 -6.83
C GLY A 935 21.94 -3.49 -7.46
N ALA A 936 22.33 -3.54 -8.74
CA ALA A 936 22.84 -2.37 -9.47
C ALA A 936 21.80 -1.25 -9.63
N LYS A 937 22.30 -0.03 -9.80
CA LYS A 937 21.51 1.19 -10.04
C LYS A 937 22.02 1.91 -11.29
N LEU A 938 21.10 2.42 -12.09
CA LEU A 938 21.34 3.39 -13.15
C LEU A 938 21.39 4.78 -12.54
N LEU A 939 22.50 5.49 -12.76
CA LEU A 939 22.63 6.92 -12.50
C LEU A 939 22.59 7.63 -13.86
N LEU A 940 21.44 8.21 -14.20
CA LEU A 940 21.20 8.91 -15.45
C LEU A 940 21.27 10.43 -15.20
N PHE A 941 22.30 11.08 -15.74
CA PHE A 941 22.49 12.52 -15.57
C PHE A 941 21.93 13.30 -16.76
N THR A 942 21.01 14.23 -16.47
CA THR A 942 20.43 15.16 -17.44
C THR A 942 20.99 16.57 -17.26
N THR A 943 21.07 17.33 -18.36
CA THR A 943 21.59 18.70 -18.35
C THR A 943 20.66 19.66 -17.59
N THR A 944 21.26 20.51 -16.78
CA THR A 944 20.62 21.68 -16.18
C THR A 944 21.17 23.00 -16.75
N ASP A 945 21.95 22.94 -17.83
CA ASP A 945 22.44 24.12 -18.56
C ASP A 945 21.45 24.47 -19.69
N PRO A 946 20.82 25.65 -19.68
CA PRO A 946 19.92 26.07 -20.76
C PRO A 946 20.65 26.65 -21.98
N LYS A 947 21.96 26.94 -21.88
CA LYS A 947 22.72 27.67 -22.90
C LYS A 947 23.52 26.75 -23.82
N SER A 948 24.06 25.66 -23.27
CA SER A 948 24.98 24.79 -23.98
C SER A 948 24.46 23.34 -24.06
N PRO A 949 24.38 22.73 -25.26
CA PRO A 949 24.03 21.32 -25.37
C PRO A 949 25.16 20.44 -24.80
N PRO A 950 24.83 19.26 -24.21
CA PRO A 950 25.85 18.29 -23.85
C PRO A 950 26.62 17.76 -25.10
N PRO A 951 27.84 17.23 -24.93
CA PRO A 951 28.50 16.82 -23.68
C PRO A 951 29.13 17.98 -22.89
N HIS A 952 28.96 17.96 -21.57
CA HIS A 952 29.61 18.91 -20.66
C HIS A 952 30.99 18.42 -20.21
N LYS A 953 31.94 19.34 -20.03
CA LYS A 953 33.29 19.03 -19.51
C LYS A 953 33.31 18.68 -18.02
N ASN A 954 32.29 19.09 -17.27
CA ASN A 954 32.16 18.81 -15.83
C ASN A 954 30.70 18.58 -15.44
N PHE A 955 30.48 18.12 -14.21
CA PHE A 955 29.17 17.73 -13.69
C PHE A 955 28.42 18.85 -12.95
N LYS A 956 28.90 20.11 -12.98
CA LYS A 956 28.28 21.21 -12.24
C LYS A 956 26.84 21.50 -12.72
N ASN A 957 26.59 21.28 -14.01
CA ASN A 957 25.31 21.54 -14.66
C ASN A 957 24.56 20.23 -14.97
N LEU A 958 24.66 19.23 -14.08
CA LEU A 958 24.03 17.93 -14.25
C LEU A 958 23.18 17.56 -13.04
N PHE A 959 22.05 16.91 -13.34
CA PHE A 959 21.12 16.39 -12.35
C PHE A 959 21.00 14.87 -12.46
N PRO A 960 21.29 14.09 -11.39
CA PRO A 960 21.19 12.64 -11.43
C PRO A 960 19.77 12.13 -11.13
N LEU A 961 19.30 11.21 -11.97
CA LEU A 961 18.23 10.28 -11.65
C LEU A 961 18.85 8.95 -11.23
N VAL A 962 18.54 8.48 -10.02
CA VAL A 962 19.06 7.22 -9.48
C VAL A 962 17.93 6.19 -9.48
N LEU A 963 18.08 5.18 -10.34
CA LEU A 963 17.03 4.22 -10.65
C LEU A 963 17.55 2.79 -10.42
N PRO A 964 16.91 1.99 -9.55
CA PRO A 964 17.21 0.57 -9.40
C PRO A 964 17.08 -0.21 -10.72
N LEU A 965 18.03 -1.12 -10.97
CA LEU A 965 18.02 -2.01 -12.12
C LEU A 965 17.76 -3.46 -11.71
N TYR A 966 16.89 -4.13 -12.46
CA TYR A 966 16.52 -5.54 -12.25
C TYR A 966 16.84 -6.37 -13.48
N PRO A 967 17.41 -7.58 -13.30
CA PRO A 967 17.72 -8.44 -14.43
C PRO A 967 16.43 -8.89 -15.12
N SER A 968 16.40 -8.80 -16.44
CA SER A 968 15.42 -9.51 -17.26
C SER A 968 16.00 -10.85 -17.71
N GLY A 969 15.19 -11.75 -18.24
CA GLY A 969 15.65 -12.98 -18.89
C GLY A 969 16.27 -12.76 -20.27
N ARG A 970 16.48 -11.50 -20.69
CA ARG A 970 16.93 -11.12 -22.03
C ARG A 970 18.43 -10.83 -22.06
N LYS A 971 19.02 -11.07 -23.22
CA LYS A 971 20.41 -10.71 -23.55
C LYS A 971 20.42 -10.01 -24.91
N THR A 972 21.40 -9.14 -25.12
CA THR A 972 21.69 -8.59 -26.44
C THR A 972 22.19 -9.70 -27.37
N ARG A 973 22.25 -9.43 -28.69
CA ARG A 973 22.81 -10.37 -29.68
C ARG A 973 24.24 -10.78 -29.37
N ASP A 974 25.02 -9.89 -28.76
CA ASP A 974 26.40 -10.15 -28.30
C ASP A 974 26.48 -10.71 -26.87
N GLY A 975 25.37 -11.17 -26.31
CA GLY A 975 25.33 -11.93 -25.04
C GLY A 975 25.36 -11.09 -23.76
N ARG A 976 25.37 -9.75 -23.83
CA ARG A 976 25.33 -8.90 -22.63
C ARG A 976 23.96 -9.00 -21.94
N PRO A 977 23.90 -9.14 -20.61
CA PRO A 977 22.64 -9.17 -19.89
C PRO A 977 21.90 -7.85 -19.99
N ILE A 978 20.57 -7.92 -20.05
CA ILE A 978 19.68 -6.75 -20.10
C ILE A 978 18.97 -6.59 -18.76
N TYR A 979 19.07 -5.40 -18.18
CA TYR A 979 18.38 -5.00 -16.96
C TYR A 979 17.40 -3.87 -17.25
N GLU A 980 16.32 -3.81 -16.47
CA GLU A 980 15.25 -2.83 -16.61
C GLU A 980 14.91 -2.19 -15.27
N THR A 981 14.42 -0.95 -15.29
CA THR A 981 13.91 -0.30 -14.08
C THR A 981 12.50 -0.78 -13.77
N ALA A 982 12.16 -0.96 -12.49
CA ALA A 982 10.76 -1.15 -12.08
C ALA A 982 9.95 0.15 -12.21
N ALA A 983 10.62 1.30 -12.04
CA ALA A 983 10.00 2.60 -12.22
C ALA A 983 9.59 2.82 -13.67
N GLU A 984 8.34 3.23 -13.86
CA GLU A 984 7.75 3.55 -15.16
C GLU A 984 7.64 5.07 -15.30
N MET A 985 8.31 5.62 -16.31
CA MET A 985 8.32 7.05 -16.57
C MET A 985 7.03 7.47 -17.25
N LYS A 986 6.42 8.57 -16.77
CA LYS A 986 5.26 9.20 -17.42
C LYS A 986 5.61 9.58 -18.87
N PRO A 987 4.69 9.46 -19.84
CA PRO A 987 4.97 9.83 -21.24
C PRO A 987 5.50 11.25 -21.42
N GLU A 988 4.98 12.24 -20.67
CA GLU A 988 5.45 13.65 -20.76
C GLU A 988 6.93 13.78 -20.41
N TRP A 989 7.36 13.12 -19.33
CA TRP A 989 8.75 13.13 -18.90
C TRP A 989 9.64 12.29 -19.80
N THR A 990 9.12 11.20 -20.36
CA THR A 990 9.81 10.38 -21.37
C THR A 990 10.21 11.24 -22.56
N TYR A 991 9.26 11.97 -23.15
CA TYR A 991 9.53 12.85 -24.29
C TYR A 991 10.37 14.07 -23.91
N THR A 992 10.16 14.64 -22.72
CA THR A 992 11.02 15.71 -22.19
C THR A 992 12.49 15.29 -22.18
N LEU A 993 12.80 14.08 -21.70
CA LEU A 993 14.17 13.57 -21.65
C LEU A 993 14.72 13.24 -23.04
N MET A 994 13.90 12.69 -23.94
CA MET A 994 14.30 12.44 -25.34
C MET A 994 14.58 13.73 -26.12
N LEU A 995 13.95 14.85 -25.76
CA LEU A 995 14.22 16.17 -26.33
C LEU A 995 15.42 16.87 -25.67
N GLY A 996 16.02 16.25 -24.63
CA GLY A 996 17.23 16.72 -23.97
C GLY A 996 17.04 17.33 -22.57
N GLY A 997 15.84 17.21 -22.00
CA GLY A 997 15.52 17.71 -20.66
C GLY A 997 14.73 19.02 -20.68
N THR A 998 14.28 19.47 -19.50
CA THR A 998 13.36 20.62 -19.35
C THR A 998 13.93 21.94 -19.84
N LEU A 999 15.26 22.07 -19.87
CA LEU A 999 15.96 23.29 -20.26
C LEU A 999 16.46 23.25 -21.72
N ALA A 1000 16.20 22.17 -22.45
CA ALA A 1000 16.52 22.09 -23.87
C ALA A 1000 15.61 23.03 -24.69
N PRO A 1001 16.06 23.50 -25.88
CA PRO A 1001 15.30 24.38 -26.75
C PRO A 1001 13.88 23.85 -27.01
N GLY A 1002 12.89 24.72 -26.87
CA GLY A 1002 11.48 24.42 -27.13
C GLY A 1002 10.77 23.60 -26.03
N VAL A 1003 11.47 22.86 -25.17
CA VAL A 1003 10.84 21.90 -24.24
C VAL A 1003 9.98 22.59 -23.18
N ALA A 1004 10.51 23.59 -22.47
CA ALA A 1004 9.72 24.35 -21.50
C ALA A 1004 8.51 25.03 -22.16
N ALA A 1005 8.71 25.63 -23.34
CA ALA A 1005 7.63 26.25 -24.10
C ALA A 1005 6.55 25.25 -24.54
N ALA A 1006 6.93 24.01 -24.90
CA ALA A 1006 5.98 22.95 -25.23
C ALA A 1006 5.14 22.56 -24.01
N ARG A 1007 5.78 22.33 -22.85
CA ARG A 1007 5.12 21.95 -21.59
C ARG A 1007 4.19 23.02 -21.03
N GLU A 1008 4.47 24.28 -21.35
CA GLU A 1008 3.66 25.44 -21.01
C GLU A 1008 2.62 25.77 -22.11
N GLY A 1009 2.53 24.97 -23.17
CA GLY A 1009 1.57 25.15 -24.26
C GLY A 1009 1.84 26.35 -25.18
N ARG A 1010 3.03 26.96 -25.09
CA ARG A 1010 3.44 28.18 -25.80
C ARG A 1010 3.91 27.96 -27.24
N LEU A 1011 4.17 26.72 -27.64
CA LEU A 1011 4.54 26.39 -29.03
C LEU A 1011 3.30 26.18 -29.93
N PRO A 1012 3.41 26.47 -31.24
CA PRO A 1012 2.37 26.10 -32.20
C PRO A 1012 2.32 24.58 -32.41
N GLU A 1013 1.19 24.08 -32.92
CA GLU A 1013 1.01 22.69 -33.34
C GLU A 1013 0.60 22.66 -34.83
N PRO A 1014 1.41 22.08 -35.73
CA PRO A 1014 2.73 21.52 -35.46
C PRO A 1014 3.76 22.59 -35.06
N PRO A 1015 4.78 22.24 -34.26
CA PRO A 1015 5.91 23.11 -34.01
C PRO A 1015 6.64 23.44 -35.32
N LYS A 1016 7.33 24.58 -35.38
CA LYS A 1016 8.22 24.87 -36.51
C LYS A 1016 9.40 23.89 -36.48
N LYS A 1017 9.85 23.39 -37.63
CA LYS A 1017 11.06 22.58 -37.72
C LYS A 1017 12.24 23.32 -37.05
N GLY A 1018 13.00 22.63 -36.20
CA GLY A 1018 14.08 23.21 -35.40
C GLY A 1018 13.63 23.91 -34.13
N SER A 1019 12.33 23.85 -33.77
CA SER A 1019 11.86 24.30 -32.45
C SER A 1019 12.50 23.49 -31.33
N PHE A 1020 12.87 22.24 -31.64
CA PHE A 1020 13.67 21.37 -30.78
C PHE A 1020 14.99 21.04 -31.44
N ASP A 1021 15.94 20.55 -30.65
CA ASP A 1021 17.24 20.11 -31.15
C ASP A 1021 17.71 18.81 -30.46
N PRO A 1022 16.98 17.70 -30.66
CA PRO A 1022 17.22 16.50 -29.88
C PRO A 1022 18.54 15.82 -30.31
N ILE A 1023 19.03 16.08 -31.54
CA ILE A 1023 20.31 15.54 -32.03
C ILE A 1023 21.49 16.00 -31.16
N ARG A 1024 21.52 17.28 -30.79
CA ARG A 1024 22.57 17.84 -29.92
C ARG A 1024 22.23 17.68 -28.43
N TRP A 1025 20.95 17.77 -28.06
CA TRP A 1025 20.53 17.83 -26.65
C TRP A 1025 20.15 16.49 -26.00
N ASN A 1026 19.71 15.48 -26.77
CA ASN A 1026 19.42 14.13 -26.24
C ASN A 1026 20.71 13.36 -25.97
N LYS A 1027 21.48 13.83 -24.99
CA LYS A 1027 22.72 13.22 -24.54
C LYS A 1027 22.71 13.27 -23.02
N HIS A 1028 22.64 12.09 -22.43
CA HIS A 1028 22.58 11.89 -20.99
C HIS A 1028 23.79 11.09 -20.58
N TRP A 1029 24.44 11.50 -19.49
CA TRP A 1029 25.61 10.80 -19.00
C TRP A 1029 25.16 9.60 -18.16
N VAL A 1030 25.64 8.40 -18.50
CA VAL A 1030 25.16 7.13 -17.94
C VAL A 1030 26.22 6.52 -17.05
N TRP A 1031 25.85 6.25 -15.80
CA TRP A 1031 26.64 5.52 -14.83
C TRP A 1031 25.89 4.29 -14.30
N ILE A 1032 26.66 3.26 -13.97
CA ILE A 1032 26.18 2.11 -13.21
C ILE A 1032 26.88 2.10 -11.86
N LEU A 1033 26.09 2.07 -10.79
CA LEU A 1033 26.54 1.83 -9.42
C LEU A 1033 26.17 0.40 -9.03
N GLN A 1034 27.16 -0.44 -8.75
CA GLN A 1034 26.99 -1.81 -8.29
C GLN A 1034 26.73 -1.85 -6.77
N GLU A 1035 26.15 -2.95 -6.29
CA GLU A 1035 25.88 -3.19 -4.86
C GLU A 1035 27.16 -3.18 -3.99
N ASP A 1036 28.32 -3.54 -4.55
CA ASP A 1036 29.61 -3.49 -3.84
C ASP A 1036 30.27 -2.10 -3.86
N GLY A 1037 29.59 -1.07 -4.38
CA GLY A 1037 30.09 0.29 -4.53
C GLY A 1037 30.89 0.52 -5.81
N GLY A 1038 31.08 -0.51 -6.65
CA GLY A 1038 31.75 -0.36 -7.94
C GLY A 1038 31.00 0.61 -8.86
N LEU A 1039 31.68 1.67 -9.30
CA LEU A 1039 31.12 2.68 -10.20
C LEU A 1039 31.72 2.55 -11.59
N SER A 1040 30.91 2.63 -12.63
CA SER A 1040 31.37 2.52 -14.03
C SER A 1040 30.61 3.45 -14.95
N THR A 1041 31.29 3.97 -15.97
CA THR A 1041 30.71 4.92 -16.92
C THR A 1041 30.43 4.30 -18.28
N GLY A 1042 29.24 4.57 -18.81
CA GLY A 1042 28.87 4.35 -20.20
C GLY A 1042 29.08 5.59 -21.08
N GLY A 1043 29.50 6.72 -20.50
CA GLY A 1043 29.65 7.98 -21.22
C GLY A 1043 28.32 8.67 -21.56
N TRP A 1044 28.35 9.57 -22.54
CA TRP A 1044 27.17 10.26 -23.06
C TRP A 1044 26.40 9.37 -24.03
N GLN A 1045 25.13 9.11 -23.73
CA GLN A 1045 24.26 8.24 -24.52
C GLN A 1045 22.90 8.89 -24.78
N ARG A 1046 22.18 8.38 -25.77
CA ARG A 1046 20.87 8.92 -26.16
C ARG A 1046 19.74 8.07 -25.60
N ILE A 1047 18.66 8.70 -25.19
CA ILE A 1047 17.42 8.01 -24.83
C ILE A 1047 16.62 7.75 -26.09
N ARG A 1048 16.09 6.52 -26.23
CA ARG A 1048 15.27 6.06 -27.35
C ARG A 1048 14.08 5.28 -26.82
N ILE A 1049 13.04 5.14 -27.62
CA ILE A 1049 11.92 4.26 -27.34
C ILE A 1049 11.89 3.08 -28.31
N GLU A 1050 11.35 1.94 -27.85
CA GLU A 1050 11.03 0.78 -28.68
C GLU A 1050 9.80 1.03 -29.57
#